data_AF-A0A101MGK9-F1
#
_entry.id   AF-A0A101MGK9-F1
#
_cell.length_a   1.000
_cell.length_b   1.000
_cell.length_c   1.000
_cell.angle_alpha   90.00
_cell.angle_beta   90.00
_cell.angle_gamma   90.00
#
_symmetry.space_group_name_H-M   'P 1'
#
loop_
_entity.id
_entity.type
_entity.pdbx_description
1 polymer ?
#
loop_
_entity_poly.entity_id
_entity_poly.type
_entity_poly.pdbx_seq_one_letter_code
_entity_poly.pdbx_strand_id
1 'polypeptide(L)'
;MVLDRLQQLTHQVCATAPPPHPLDPLSTVEIDAVVGIVRKEHGSLNFNAVTLYEPRKAQMMAWVADPEDAPRPARAADIVAIAPGGKIYDGVVDLDQKKIIKWQHTPNVQPLITMEDLQEVEHVVRKDAKVIEQCGIIGIPKEDMHKVYCDPWTIGYDERFGSGVRLQQALMYYRPHPDDSQYTYPLDFCPIYNSETKKIIHIDVPPVRRPVSKAAPNNYHPAAIEKEGGYRTDIKPIHITQPDGVSFEVKGRTIEWQNWNIHVGFNYREGIVLNNITFNDKGKVRPVFWRLSLAEMVVPYGNPEHPHQRKHAFDLGEYGGGYMTNSLTLGCDCKGAIHYMDAAFVNRAGASTIIKNAICIHEEDAGILFKHTDFRDESMVVTRGRKLIISQIFTAANYEYCVYWIFHQDGTIQLEIKLTGILNTYAMNPSEDTKGWGTEVYPGVNAHNHQHLFCLRVDPNIDGPSNTVFQVDAVQGPGEVGSAENKYGNAFYAKKTKFSTPLEAMSDYDGSTSRTWDMANTNKLNPYSKKPVSYKLVSRDVPPLLPKAGGLVWKRAGFARHAIHVTKYDDDQVHPAGRHVPQTSGEPSEGLPAWIEAAGPSCSIDNTDVVLWHTFGLTHFPAPEDYPIMPAEPMTLLLRPRNFFNRNPVLDVPPSFARTPTQVAANASSCACKKSDGSSVLV
;
A
#
# COMPACT_ATOMS: atom_id res chain seq x y z
N MET A 1 28.52 -8.24 8.76
CA MET A 1 27.98 -9.08 9.86
C MET A 1 28.66 -8.88 11.20
N VAL A 2 29.96 -9.22 11.38
CA VAL A 2 30.65 -8.96 12.67
C VAL A 2 30.94 -7.47 12.86
N LEU A 3 31.28 -6.73 11.80
CA LEU A 3 31.51 -5.28 11.87
C LEU A 3 30.23 -4.46 12.10
N ASP A 4 29.08 -4.84 11.51
CA ASP A 4 27.80 -4.17 11.76
C ASP A 4 27.29 -4.44 13.18
N ARG A 5 27.46 -5.68 13.66
CA ARG A 5 27.19 -6.03 15.05
C ARG A 5 28.13 -5.30 15.99
N LEU A 6 29.41 -5.16 15.63
CA LEU A 6 30.34 -4.33 16.39
C LEU A 6 29.87 -2.87 16.38
N GLN A 7 29.57 -2.24 15.24
CA GLN A 7 29.09 -0.85 15.21
C GLN A 7 27.81 -0.64 16.04
N GLN A 8 26.86 -1.58 16.01
CA GLN A 8 25.67 -1.54 16.87
C GLN A 8 26.03 -1.73 18.36
N LEU A 9 26.99 -2.58 18.70
CA LEU A 9 27.50 -2.75 20.07
C LEU A 9 28.35 -1.56 20.54
N THR A 10 29.21 -0.97 19.70
CA THR A 10 30.05 0.19 20.04
C THR A 10 29.20 1.45 20.23
N HIS A 11 28.03 1.54 19.58
CA HIS A 11 27.06 2.59 19.86
C HIS A 11 26.42 2.50 21.26
N GLN A 12 26.51 1.36 21.95
CA GLN A 12 25.87 1.15 23.26
C GLN A 12 26.84 0.92 24.43
N VAL A 13 28.15 0.83 24.19
CA VAL A 13 29.14 0.91 25.29
C VAL A 13 29.29 2.35 25.80
N CYS A 14 28.78 3.35 25.06
CA CYS A 14 28.58 4.71 25.54
C CYS A 14 27.08 5.02 25.66
N ALA A 15 26.63 5.42 26.85
CA ALA A 15 25.29 5.94 27.12
C ALA A 15 25.07 7.35 26.50
N THR A 16 25.39 7.53 25.21
CA THR A 16 25.49 8.86 24.57
C THR A 16 24.68 9.03 23.29
N ALA A 17 23.89 8.04 22.86
CA ALA A 17 22.98 8.20 21.72
C ALA A 17 21.60 8.71 22.21
N PRO A 18 21.00 9.72 21.54
CA PRO A 18 19.66 10.20 21.88
C PRO A 18 18.61 9.09 21.64
N PRO A 19 17.51 9.07 22.41
CA PRO A 19 16.46 8.06 22.24
C PRO A 19 15.79 8.15 20.85
N PRO A 20 15.42 7.01 20.23
CA PRO A 20 14.81 6.99 18.90
C PRO A 20 13.48 7.72 18.90
N HIS A 21 13.14 8.44 17.83
CA HIS A 21 11.88 9.20 17.77
C HIS A 21 10.69 8.27 18.10
N PRO A 22 9.67 8.69 18.87
CA PRO A 22 8.67 7.76 19.39
C PRO A 22 7.88 6.99 18.31
N LEU A 23 7.78 7.54 17.08
CA LEU A 23 7.19 6.89 15.91
C LEU A 23 8.18 6.03 15.08
N ASP A 24 9.47 6.02 15.41
CA ASP A 24 10.42 5.17 14.70
C ASP A 24 10.03 3.69 14.87
N PRO A 25 10.11 2.85 13.82
CA PRO A 25 9.92 1.41 13.97
C PRO A 25 10.83 0.82 15.05
N LEU A 26 10.45 -0.33 15.62
CA LEU A 26 11.32 -1.01 16.58
C LEU A 26 12.64 -1.40 15.91
N SER A 27 13.74 -1.13 16.60
CA SER A 27 15.06 -1.63 16.24
C SER A 27 15.17 -3.13 16.51
N THR A 28 16.17 -3.79 15.92
CA THR A 28 16.47 -5.21 16.19
C THR A 28 16.70 -5.47 17.69
N VAL A 29 17.37 -4.54 18.39
CA VAL A 29 17.62 -4.63 19.84
C VAL A 29 16.32 -4.56 20.63
N GLU A 30 15.40 -3.67 20.25
CA GLU A 30 14.08 -3.58 20.89
C GLU A 30 13.25 -4.84 20.63
N ILE A 31 13.25 -5.38 19.40
CA ILE A 31 12.57 -6.63 19.06
C ILE A 31 13.09 -7.79 19.90
N ASP A 32 14.42 -7.96 19.97
CA ASP A 32 15.04 -9.03 20.76
C ASP A 32 14.75 -8.87 22.26
N ALA A 33 14.70 -7.62 22.77
CA ALA A 33 14.34 -7.34 24.15
C ALA A 33 12.88 -7.70 24.47
N VAL A 34 11.94 -7.35 23.57
CA VAL A 34 10.52 -7.72 23.70
C VAL A 34 10.37 -9.23 23.74
N VAL A 35 11.01 -9.95 22.82
CA VAL A 35 10.97 -11.41 22.78
C VAL A 35 11.53 -12.01 24.07
N GLY A 36 12.64 -11.46 24.59
CA GLY A 36 13.22 -11.87 25.86
C GLY A 36 12.26 -11.70 27.05
N ILE A 37 11.53 -10.58 27.11
CA ILE A 37 10.52 -10.30 28.15
C ILE A 37 9.38 -11.32 28.05
N VAL A 38 8.81 -11.52 26.87
CA VAL A 38 7.69 -12.46 26.66
C VAL A 38 8.08 -13.89 27.00
N ARG A 39 9.26 -14.34 26.55
CA ARG A 39 9.76 -15.70 26.83
C ARG A 39 10.01 -15.97 28.29
N LYS A 40 10.44 -14.96 29.05
CA LYS A 40 10.66 -15.09 30.49
C LYS A 40 9.38 -15.44 31.23
N GLU A 41 8.24 -14.91 30.80
CA GLU A 41 6.95 -15.10 31.46
C GLU A 41 6.14 -16.28 30.89
N HIS A 42 6.19 -16.49 29.57
CA HIS A 42 5.33 -17.45 28.87
C HIS A 42 6.08 -18.64 28.24
N GLY A 43 7.40 -18.70 28.36
CA GLY A 43 8.21 -19.79 27.83
C GLY A 43 8.33 -19.77 26.30
N SER A 44 8.40 -20.95 25.68
CA SER A 44 8.60 -21.07 24.24
C SER A 44 7.30 -20.82 23.47
N LEU A 45 7.30 -19.77 22.65
CA LEU A 45 6.22 -19.38 21.76
C LEU A 45 6.76 -19.18 20.33
N ASN A 46 5.88 -19.33 19.35
CA ASN A 46 6.14 -18.85 18.00
C ASN A 46 5.67 -17.39 17.89
N PHE A 47 6.49 -16.51 17.33
CA PHE A 47 6.14 -15.11 17.13
C PHE A 47 5.62 -14.92 15.71
N ASN A 48 4.47 -14.27 15.57
CA ASN A 48 3.89 -13.91 14.28
C ASN A 48 4.20 -12.44 13.95
N ALA A 49 4.09 -11.56 14.94
CA ALA A 49 4.45 -10.16 14.81
C ALA A 49 4.99 -9.62 16.14
N VAL A 50 6.01 -8.77 16.05
CA VAL A 50 6.48 -7.86 17.10
C VAL A 50 6.73 -6.53 16.39
N THR A 51 5.90 -5.54 16.65
CA THR A 51 5.91 -4.26 15.95
C THR A 51 5.77 -3.10 16.93
N LEU A 52 6.08 -1.88 16.49
CA LEU A 52 5.83 -0.70 17.29
C LEU A 52 4.33 -0.62 17.64
N TYR A 53 4.02 -0.48 18.92
CA TYR A 53 2.72 0.02 19.34
C TYR A 53 2.78 1.54 19.25
N GLU A 54 2.24 2.10 18.17
CA GLU A 54 2.32 3.55 17.91
C GLU A 54 1.83 4.32 19.16
N PRO A 55 2.57 5.36 19.59
CA PRO A 55 2.13 6.19 20.70
C PRO A 55 0.74 6.78 20.46
N ARG A 56 -0.05 6.88 21.53
CA ARG A 56 -1.40 7.47 21.46
C ARG A 56 -1.32 8.89 20.86
N LYS A 57 -2.15 9.21 19.87
CA LYS A 57 -2.03 10.45 19.06
C LYS A 57 -2.02 11.71 19.92
N ALA A 58 -2.91 11.81 20.92
CA ALA A 58 -2.97 12.98 21.78
C ALA A 58 -1.64 13.22 22.55
N GLN A 59 -1.02 12.15 23.06
CA GLN A 59 0.27 12.23 23.74
C GLN A 59 1.39 12.57 22.77
N MET A 60 1.39 11.95 21.59
CA MET A 60 2.39 12.21 20.57
C MET A 60 2.31 13.64 20.04
N MET A 61 1.11 14.18 19.78
CA MET A 61 0.91 15.56 19.33
C MET A 61 1.37 16.57 20.38
N ALA A 62 1.13 16.30 21.67
CA ALA A 62 1.64 17.13 22.76
C ALA A 62 3.18 17.13 22.79
N TRP A 63 3.80 15.96 22.65
CA TRP A 63 5.25 15.84 22.62
C TRP A 63 5.89 16.48 21.37
N VAL A 64 5.28 16.34 20.20
CA VAL A 64 5.78 16.98 18.96
C VAL A 64 5.71 18.50 19.06
N ALA A 65 4.68 19.04 19.71
CA ALA A 65 4.51 20.48 19.87
C ALA A 65 5.54 21.11 20.82
N ASP A 66 6.01 20.34 21.81
CA ASP A 66 6.94 20.81 22.85
C ASP A 66 7.84 19.66 23.35
N PRO A 67 8.80 19.21 22.54
CA PRO A 67 9.59 18.02 22.86
C PRO A 67 10.58 18.20 24.02
N GLU A 68 10.81 19.45 24.46
CA GLU A 68 11.70 19.79 25.57
C GLU A 68 11.00 19.65 26.93
N ASP A 69 9.75 20.13 27.04
CA ASP A 69 9.01 20.14 28.31
C ASP A 69 7.90 19.08 28.39
N ALA A 70 7.33 18.63 27.27
CA ALA A 70 6.25 17.65 27.29
C ALA A 70 6.77 16.22 27.58
N PRO A 71 6.02 15.40 28.33
CA PRO A 71 6.39 14.01 28.57
C PRO A 71 6.56 13.23 27.26
N ARG A 72 7.72 12.59 27.10
CA ARG A 72 7.95 11.66 26.00
C ARG A 72 6.93 10.51 26.08
N PRO A 73 6.24 10.16 24.98
CA PRO A 73 5.35 9.02 24.98
C PRO A 73 6.09 7.72 25.27
N ALA A 74 5.44 6.81 26.00
CA ALA A 74 6.01 5.52 26.36
C ALA A 74 6.34 4.71 25.11
N ARG A 75 7.50 4.05 25.12
CA ARG A 75 7.93 3.17 24.03
C ARG A 75 7.34 1.78 24.27
N ALA A 76 6.51 1.29 23.36
CA ALA A 76 5.83 0.01 23.51
C ALA A 76 5.82 -0.81 22.22
N ALA A 77 5.68 -2.13 22.36
CA ALA A 77 5.61 -3.09 21.27
C ALA A 77 4.29 -3.86 21.29
N ASP A 78 3.61 -3.95 20.15
CA ASP A 78 2.46 -4.80 19.91
C ASP A 78 2.91 -6.17 19.41
N ILE A 79 2.28 -7.22 19.90
CA ILE A 79 2.74 -8.60 19.75
C ILE A 79 1.57 -9.49 19.33
N VAL A 80 1.83 -10.34 18.35
CA VAL A 80 1.00 -11.50 18.01
C VAL A 80 1.85 -12.75 18.18
N ALA A 81 1.45 -13.63 19.08
CA ALA A 81 2.15 -14.89 19.37
C ALA A 81 1.23 -16.09 19.21
N ILE A 82 1.82 -17.21 18.80
CA ILE A 82 1.16 -18.51 18.62
C ILE A 82 1.77 -19.47 19.65
N ALA A 83 0.98 -19.86 20.63
CA ALA A 83 1.35 -20.84 21.65
C ALA A 83 1.17 -22.27 21.11
N PRO A 84 1.79 -23.28 21.76
CA PRO A 84 1.52 -24.69 21.46
C PRO A 84 0.02 -24.99 21.50
N GLY A 85 -0.47 -25.80 20.57
CA GLY A 85 -1.92 -26.02 20.43
C GLY A 85 -2.64 -24.99 19.54
N GLY A 86 -1.90 -24.16 18.79
CA GLY A 86 -2.47 -23.18 17.85
C GLY A 86 -3.17 -21.97 18.50
N LYS A 87 -2.98 -21.75 19.81
CA LYS A 87 -3.65 -20.67 20.54
C LYS A 87 -3.00 -19.31 20.25
N ILE A 88 -3.81 -18.33 19.92
CA ILE A 88 -3.37 -16.99 19.52
C ILE A 88 -3.42 -16.04 20.72
N TYR A 89 -2.33 -15.29 20.92
CA TYR A 89 -2.22 -14.28 21.97
C TYR A 89 -1.85 -12.93 21.37
N ASP A 90 -2.61 -11.92 21.77
CA ASP A 90 -2.30 -10.51 21.52
C ASP A 90 -1.70 -9.89 22.78
N GLY A 91 -0.57 -9.20 22.62
CA GLY A 91 0.15 -8.63 23.75
C GLY A 91 0.69 -7.25 23.48
N VAL A 92 0.94 -6.50 24.56
CA VAL A 92 1.67 -5.23 24.52
C VAL A 92 2.75 -5.27 25.58
N VAL A 93 3.99 -4.96 25.18
CA VAL A 93 5.14 -4.83 26.08
C VAL A 93 5.57 -3.37 26.14
N ASP A 94 5.66 -2.85 27.36
CA ASP A 94 6.27 -1.55 27.64
C ASP A 94 7.79 -1.75 27.74
N LEU A 95 8.54 -1.14 26.84
CA LEU A 95 10.00 -1.27 26.74
C LEU A 95 10.73 -0.46 27.81
N ASP A 96 10.15 0.66 28.26
CA ASP A 96 10.71 1.51 29.29
C ASP A 96 10.65 0.82 30.66
N GLN A 97 9.50 0.19 30.96
CA GLN A 97 9.25 -0.55 32.18
C GLN A 97 9.69 -2.01 32.11
N LYS A 98 10.03 -2.51 30.91
CA LYS A 98 10.43 -3.89 30.61
C LYS A 98 9.42 -4.92 31.11
N LYS A 99 8.13 -4.67 30.88
CA LYS A 99 7.04 -5.52 31.37
C LYS A 99 5.94 -5.70 30.33
N ILE A 100 5.25 -6.84 30.41
CA ILE A 100 4.04 -7.10 29.65
C ILE A 100 2.90 -6.31 30.31
N ILE A 101 2.25 -5.41 29.56
CA ILE A 101 1.12 -4.61 30.06
C ILE A 101 -0.23 -5.13 29.55
N LYS A 102 -0.22 -5.93 28.49
CA LYS A 102 -1.38 -6.66 27.98
C LYS A 102 -0.92 -8.03 27.49
N TRP A 103 -1.67 -9.07 27.84
CA TRP A 103 -1.51 -10.41 27.29
C TRP A 103 -2.86 -11.11 27.28
N GLN A 104 -3.44 -11.30 26.11
CA GLN A 104 -4.82 -11.75 25.96
C GLN A 104 -4.89 -12.91 24.97
N HIS A 105 -5.50 -14.01 25.39
CA HIS A 105 -5.88 -15.09 24.47
C HIS A 105 -7.05 -14.63 23.60
N THR A 106 -6.88 -14.72 22.29
CA THR A 106 -7.90 -14.33 21.30
C THR A 106 -8.41 -15.61 20.62
N PRO A 107 -9.54 -16.19 21.07
CA PRO A 107 -10.04 -17.45 20.54
C PRO A 107 -10.66 -17.25 19.15
N ASN A 108 -10.69 -18.32 18.35
CA ASN A 108 -11.39 -18.40 17.06
C ASN A 108 -10.92 -17.40 15.99
N VAL A 109 -9.66 -16.97 16.07
CA VAL A 109 -9.02 -16.13 15.05
C VAL A 109 -7.75 -16.80 14.53
N GLN A 110 -7.29 -16.39 13.35
CA GLN A 110 -6.01 -16.83 12.80
C GLN A 110 -5.16 -15.61 12.41
N PRO A 111 -3.89 -15.55 12.83
CA PRO A 111 -3.03 -14.45 12.47
C PRO A 111 -2.52 -14.63 11.03
N LEU A 112 -1.99 -13.56 10.46
CA LEU A 112 -1.39 -13.55 9.12
C LEU A 112 -0.44 -14.73 8.88
N ILE A 113 -0.30 -15.14 7.63
CA ILE A 113 0.60 -16.20 7.18
C ILE A 113 1.96 -15.58 6.82
N THR A 114 3.02 -16.00 7.53
CA THR A 114 4.37 -15.48 7.30
C THR A 114 5.06 -16.21 6.15
N MET A 115 6.14 -15.65 5.59
CA MET A 115 6.92 -16.32 4.54
C MET A 115 7.46 -17.69 4.98
N GLU A 116 7.83 -17.86 6.25
CA GLU A 116 8.22 -19.16 6.80
C GLU A 116 7.08 -20.18 6.79
N ASP A 117 5.84 -19.73 7.04
CA ASP A 117 4.65 -20.59 7.00
C ASP A 117 4.37 -21.05 5.56
N LEU A 118 4.62 -20.21 4.54
CA LEU A 118 4.45 -20.54 3.13
C LEU A 118 5.46 -21.62 2.68
N GLN A 119 6.75 -21.39 2.93
CA GLN A 119 7.83 -22.32 2.53
C GLN A 119 7.64 -23.73 3.08
N GLU A 120 7.07 -23.85 4.28
CA GLU A 120 6.78 -25.14 4.89
C GLU A 120 5.73 -25.95 4.11
N VAL A 121 4.71 -25.30 3.55
CA VAL A 121 3.66 -25.97 2.77
C VAL A 121 4.24 -26.63 1.53
N GLU A 122 5.06 -25.91 0.76
CA GLU A 122 5.67 -26.42 -0.48
C GLU A 122 6.48 -27.70 -0.21
N HIS A 123 7.22 -27.72 0.90
CA HIS A 123 7.99 -28.90 1.30
C HIS A 123 7.11 -30.10 1.65
N VAL A 124 5.97 -29.86 2.30
CA VAL A 124 5.03 -30.90 2.73
C VAL A 124 4.24 -31.46 1.54
N VAL A 125 3.70 -30.61 0.66
CA VAL A 125 2.88 -31.07 -0.48
C VAL A 125 3.63 -32.02 -1.40
N ARG A 126 4.94 -31.78 -1.64
CA ARG A 126 5.78 -32.64 -2.49
C ARG A 126 5.95 -34.06 -1.95
N LYS A 127 5.74 -34.26 -0.65
CA LYS A 127 5.95 -35.53 0.05
C LYS A 127 4.66 -36.24 0.44
N ASP A 128 3.52 -35.55 0.33
CA ASP A 128 2.24 -36.11 0.72
C ASP A 128 1.77 -37.17 -0.29
N ALA A 129 1.41 -38.36 0.20
CA ALA A 129 1.07 -39.50 -0.65
C ALA A 129 -0.16 -39.25 -1.53
N LYS A 130 -1.15 -38.49 -1.05
CA LYS A 130 -2.38 -38.19 -1.81
C LYS A 130 -2.12 -37.10 -2.85
N VAL A 131 -1.26 -36.13 -2.55
CA VAL A 131 -0.81 -35.14 -3.55
C VAL A 131 -0.03 -35.83 -4.67
N ILE A 132 0.88 -36.73 -4.34
CA ILE A 132 1.64 -37.53 -5.33
C ILE A 132 0.69 -38.34 -6.21
N GLU A 133 -0.36 -38.94 -5.63
CA GLU A 133 -1.39 -39.66 -6.37
C GLU A 133 -2.12 -38.73 -7.36
N GLN A 134 -2.53 -37.53 -6.93
CA GLN A 134 -3.19 -36.57 -7.81
C GLN A 134 -2.28 -36.08 -8.95
N CYS A 135 -1.00 -35.83 -8.66
CA CYS A 135 0.02 -35.54 -9.68
C CYS A 135 0.12 -36.68 -10.72
N GLY A 136 0.15 -37.94 -10.25
CA GLY A 136 0.18 -39.11 -11.13
C GLY A 136 -1.03 -39.20 -12.07
N ILE A 137 -2.23 -38.90 -11.57
CA ILE A 137 -3.47 -38.93 -12.36
C ILE A 137 -3.44 -37.91 -13.51
N ILE A 138 -2.83 -36.74 -13.31
CA ILE A 138 -2.72 -35.69 -14.34
C ILE A 138 -1.43 -35.78 -15.17
N GLY A 139 -0.65 -36.85 -15.00
CA GLY A 139 0.49 -37.18 -15.86
C GLY A 139 1.86 -36.77 -15.34
N ILE A 140 2.01 -36.44 -14.05
CA ILE A 140 3.31 -36.16 -13.43
C ILE A 140 3.77 -37.38 -12.62
N PRO A 141 4.88 -38.03 -13.00
CA PRO A 141 5.32 -39.25 -12.31
C PRO A 141 5.93 -38.92 -10.95
N LYS A 142 5.95 -39.89 -10.03
CA LYS A 142 6.36 -39.69 -8.64
C LYS A 142 7.82 -39.21 -8.50
N GLU A 143 8.70 -39.62 -9.40
CA GLU A 143 10.09 -39.18 -9.48
C GLU A 143 10.23 -37.68 -9.79
N ASP A 144 9.22 -37.08 -10.43
CA ASP A 144 9.21 -35.67 -10.84
C ASP A 144 8.55 -34.74 -9.82
N MET A 145 8.27 -35.19 -8.60
CA MET A 145 7.71 -34.32 -7.55
C MET A 145 8.63 -33.14 -7.16
N HIS A 146 9.93 -33.22 -7.46
CA HIS A 146 10.86 -32.10 -7.31
C HIS A 146 10.59 -30.95 -8.30
N LYS A 147 9.81 -31.21 -9.36
CA LYS A 147 9.35 -30.24 -10.36
C LYS A 147 7.93 -29.72 -10.08
N VAL A 148 7.24 -30.25 -9.07
CA VAL A 148 5.94 -29.76 -8.63
C VAL A 148 6.17 -28.61 -7.67
N TYR A 149 5.54 -27.47 -7.91
CA TYR A 149 5.61 -26.29 -7.06
C TYR A 149 4.20 -25.97 -6.56
N CYS A 150 4.10 -25.12 -5.55
CA CYS A 150 2.83 -24.50 -5.23
C CYS A 150 3.04 -23.09 -4.70
N ASP A 151 2.06 -22.23 -4.94
CA ASP A 151 1.92 -20.98 -4.22
C ASP A 151 0.94 -21.23 -3.06
N PRO A 152 1.43 -21.37 -1.82
CA PRO A 152 0.56 -21.53 -0.66
C PRO A 152 -0.11 -20.19 -0.36
N TRP A 153 -1.42 -20.22 -0.19
CA TRP A 153 -2.22 -19.08 0.20
C TRP A 153 -2.87 -19.37 1.54
N THR A 154 -3.26 -18.33 2.28
CA THR A 154 -4.36 -18.47 3.25
C THR A 154 -5.50 -19.23 2.58
N ILE A 155 -6.23 -20.05 3.35
CA ILE A 155 -7.46 -20.64 2.82
C ILE A 155 -8.52 -19.56 2.48
N GLY A 156 -8.28 -18.30 2.85
CA GLY A 156 -9.24 -17.21 2.74
C GLY A 156 -10.31 -17.46 3.79
N TYR A 157 -11.39 -18.14 3.39
CA TYR A 157 -12.35 -18.75 4.30
C TYR A 157 -12.97 -19.99 3.63
N ASP A 158 -13.17 -21.04 4.43
CA ASP A 158 -13.82 -22.27 4.00
C ASP A 158 -14.72 -22.76 5.13
N GLU A 159 -16.03 -22.79 4.86
CA GLU A 159 -17.06 -23.12 5.85
C GLU A 159 -16.94 -24.54 6.40
N ARG A 160 -16.23 -25.45 5.69
CA ARG A 160 -15.99 -26.83 6.17
C ARG A 160 -15.10 -26.85 7.41
N PHE A 161 -14.28 -25.82 7.62
CA PHE A 161 -13.26 -25.78 8.67
C PHE A 161 -13.38 -24.58 9.61
N GLY A 162 -14.02 -23.49 9.17
CA GLY A 162 -14.17 -22.27 9.96
C GLY A 162 -12.81 -21.66 10.35
N SER A 163 -12.73 -21.08 11.55
CA SER A 163 -11.56 -20.34 12.04
C SER A 163 -10.84 -21.04 13.21
N GLY A 164 -11.28 -22.24 13.59
CA GLY A 164 -10.75 -22.99 14.74
C GLY A 164 -9.43 -23.72 14.48
N VAL A 165 -9.00 -23.80 13.22
CA VAL A 165 -7.76 -24.47 12.79
C VAL A 165 -7.03 -23.58 11.79
N ARG A 166 -5.70 -23.49 11.84
CA ARG A 166 -4.91 -22.63 10.94
C ARG A 166 -4.62 -23.33 9.61
N LEU A 167 -5.23 -22.86 8.53
CA LEU A 167 -5.20 -23.54 7.23
C LEU A 167 -4.61 -22.68 6.11
N GLN A 168 -3.94 -23.36 5.19
CA GLN A 168 -3.47 -22.82 3.92
C GLN A 168 -4.01 -23.68 2.78
N GLN A 169 -4.26 -23.09 1.62
CA GLN A 169 -4.57 -23.79 0.38
C GLN A 169 -3.37 -23.68 -0.58
N ALA A 170 -2.99 -24.78 -1.22
CA ALA A 170 -1.84 -24.80 -2.12
C ALA A 170 -2.32 -24.72 -3.58
N LEU A 171 -2.02 -23.61 -4.26
CA LEU A 171 -2.25 -23.47 -5.70
C LEU A 171 -1.10 -24.18 -6.42
N MET A 172 -1.41 -25.30 -7.06
CA MET A 172 -0.40 -26.24 -7.53
C MET A 172 0.07 -25.91 -8.96
N TYR A 173 1.38 -26.01 -9.19
CA TYR A 173 2.04 -25.74 -10.46
C TYR A 173 3.11 -26.81 -10.77
N TYR A 174 3.60 -26.82 -12.00
CA TYR A 174 4.71 -27.67 -12.45
C TYR A 174 5.78 -26.86 -13.18
N ARG A 175 7.03 -27.29 -13.11
CA ARG A 175 8.13 -26.71 -13.87
C ARG A 175 8.89 -27.82 -14.60
N PRO A 176 8.71 -28.01 -15.92
CA PRO A 176 9.47 -29.00 -16.67
C PRO A 176 10.99 -28.82 -16.49
N HIS A 177 11.45 -27.57 -16.43
CA HIS A 177 12.80 -27.16 -16.06
C HIS A 177 12.76 -26.14 -14.90
N PRO A 178 13.74 -26.12 -13.96
CA PRO A 178 13.73 -25.20 -12.80
C PRO A 178 13.55 -23.70 -13.14
N ASP A 179 14.09 -23.28 -14.28
CA ASP A 179 14.02 -21.90 -14.79
C ASP A 179 12.71 -21.57 -15.53
N ASP A 180 11.79 -22.54 -15.67
CA ASP A 180 10.51 -22.29 -16.31
C ASP A 180 9.57 -21.51 -15.39
N SER A 181 8.80 -20.58 -15.98
CA SER A 181 7.69 -19.94 -15.29
C SER A 181 6.63 -20.98 -14.96
N GLN A 182 6.47 -21.29 -13.67
CA GLN A 182 5.52 -22.31 -13.21
C GLN A 182 4.06 -21.98 -13.60
N TYR A 183 3.75 -20.70 -13.77
CA TYR A 183 2.43 -20.20 -14.10
C TYR A 183 1.98 -20.62 -15.51
N THR A 184 2.87 -21.19 -16.33
CA THR A 184 2.54 -21.82 -17.62
C THR A 184 1.96 -23.22 -17.45
N TYR A 185 2.19 -23.85 -16.30
CA TYR A 185 1.77 -25.22 -16.01
C TYR A 185 0.98 -25.31 -14.69
N PRO A 186 -0.15 -24.61 -14.56
CA PRO A 186 -1.05 -24.82 -13.43
C PRO A 186 -1.59 -26.26 -13.41
N LEU A 187 -1.82 -26.79 -12.21
CA LEU A 187 -2.42 -28.10 -11.99
C LEU A 187 -3.88 -27.95 -11.54
N ASP A 188 -4.66 -29.03 -11.66
CA ASP A 188 -6.12 -28.95 -11.58
C ASP A 188 -6.70 -29.07 -10.17
N PHE A 189 -5.91 -29.48 -9.17
CA PHE A 189 -6.35 -29.76 -7.80
C PHE A 189 -5.72 -28.82 -6.77
N CYS A 190 -6.36 -28.68 -5.60
CA CYS A 190 -5.98 -27.74 -4.55
C CYS A 190 -5.90 -28.41 -3.16
N PRO A 191 -4.70 -28.78 -2.68
CA PRO A 191 -4.49 -29.32 -1.34
C PRO A 191 -4.75 -28.29 -0.22
N ILE A 192 -5.26 -28.76 0.91
CA ILE A 192 -5.47 -27.97 2.13
C ILE A 192 -4.51 -28.46 3.21
N TYR A 193 -3.63 -27.57 3.66
CA TYR A 193 -2.60 -27.81 4.65
C TYR A 193 -3.02 -27.26 6.01
N ASN A 194 -2.88 -28.07 7.07
CA ASN A 194 -3.06 -27.65 8.45
C ASN A 194 -1.71 -27.30 9.08
N SER A 195 -1.53 -26.03 9.46
CA SER A 195 -0.26 -25.48 9.92
C SER A 195 0.17 -25.98 11.30
N GLU A 196 -0.76 -26.45 12.11
CA GLU A 196 -0.47 -27.01 13.43
C GLU A 196 0.01 -28.46 13.34
N THR A 197 -0.77 -29.30 12.64
CA THR A 197 -0.46 -30.73 12.50
C THR A 197 0.60 -31.02 11.44
N LYS A 198 0.91 -30.02 10.60
CA LYS A 198 1.86 -30.09 9.48
C LYS A 198 1.49 -31.16 8.45
N LYS A 199 0.21 -31.25 8.10
CA LYS A 199 -0.34 -32.30 7.22
C LYS A 199 -1.29 -31.73 6.19
N ILE A 200 -1.37 -32.40 5.05
CA ILE A 200 -2.47 -32.22 4.10
C ILE A 200 -3.70 -32.93 4.66
N ILE A 201 -4.76 -32.17 4.91
CA ILE A 201 -5.99 -32.68 5.54
C ILE A 201 -7.10 -32.93 4.52
N HIS A 202 -7.04 -32.27 3.36
CA HIS A 202 -8.01 -32.39 2.29
C HIS A 202 -7.37 -32.02 0.95
N ILE A 203 -7.96 -32.47 -0.16
CA ILE A 203 -7.59 -32.03 -1.51
C ILE A 203 -8.89 -31.80 -2.28
N ASP A 204 -9.12 -30.56 -2.69
CA ASP A 204 -10.21 -30.24 -3.62
C ASP A 204 -9.78 -30.68 -5.02
N VAL A 205 -10.53 -31.62 -5.61
CA VAL A 205 -10.30 -32.14 -6.97
C VAL A 205 -11.52 -31.79 -7.83
N PRO A 206 -11.33 -31.17 -9.00
CA PRO A 206 -12.45 -30.78 -9.85
C PRO A 206 -13.13 -32.01 -10.45
N PRO A 207 -14.43 -31.92 -10.78
CA PRO A 207 -15.16 -33.02 -11.43
C PRO A 207 -14.62 -33.33 -12.83
N VAL A 208 -14.10 -32.31 -13.53
CA VAL A 208 -13.43 -32.44 -14.83
C VAL A 208 -11.93 -32.32 -14.60
N ARG A 209 -11.20 -33.39 -14.91
CA ARG A 209 -9.74 -33.42 -14.80
C ARG A 209 -9.08 -32.69 -15.97
N ARG A 210 -7.96 -32.02 -15.68
CA ARG A 210 -7.16 -31.25 -16.65
C ARG A 210 -5.71 -31.73 -16.50
N PRO A 211 -5.25 -32.64 -17.39
CA PRO A 211 -3.86 -33.11 -17.39
C PRO A 211 -2.85 -31.95 -17.47
N VAL A 212 -1.62 -32.18 -17.00
CA VAL A 212 -0.56 -31.17 -17.09
C VAL A 212 -0.37 -30.73 -18.56
N SER A 213 -0.27 -29.42 -18.78
CA SER A 213 -0.11 -28.87 -20.13
C SER A 213 1.16 -29.38 -20.81
N LYS A 214 1.08 -29.64 -22.11
CA LYS A 214 2.21 -30.00 -22.97
C LYS A 214 2.68 -28.83 -23.84
N ALA A 215 2.19 -27.62 -23.56
CA ALA A 215 2.63 -26.42 -24.26
C ALA A 215 4.12 -26.17 -24.01
N ALA A 216 4.77 -25.46 -24.94
CA ALA A 216 6.13 -25.02 -24.76
C ALA A 216 6.23 -24.05 -23.55
N PRO A 217 7.38 -23.97 -22.87
CA PRO A 217 7.56 -22.97 -21.82
C PRO A 217 7.40 -21.56 -22.37
N ASN A 218 6.73 -20.68 -21.62
CA ASN A 218 6.62 -19.27 -21.95
C ASN A 218 7.39 -18.46 -20.89
N ASN A 219 8.68 -18.22 -21.17
CA ASN A 219 9.64 -17.70 -20.19
C ASN A 219 10.06 -16.27 -20.53
N TYR A 220 10.33 -15.47 -19.50
CA TYR A 220 10.68 -14.04 -19.62
C TYR A 220 12.13 -13.73 -19.22
N HIS A 221 12.90 -14.73 -18.77
CA HIS A 221 14.29 -14.55 -18.36
C HIS A 221 15.21 -14.28 -19.56
N PRO A 222 16.36 -13.59 -19.38
CA PRO A 222 17.25 -13.23 -20.47
C PRO A 222 17.68 -14.38 -21.38
N ALA A 223 18.01 -15.54 -20.80
CA ALA A 223 18.41 -16.71 -21.59
C ALA A 223 17.28 -17.26 -22.48
N ALA A 224 16.01 -17.04 -22.14
CA ALA A 224 14.87 -17.43 -22.97
C ALA A 224 14.70 -16.43 -24.13
N ILE A 225 14.70 -15.13 -23.84
CA ILE A 225 14.53 -14.08 -24.85
C ILE A 225 15.68 -14.09 -25.89
N GLU A 226 16.92 -14.35 -25.46
CA GLU A 226 18.05 -14.51 -26.39
C GLU A 226 17.88 -15.67 -27.38
N LYS A 227 17.14 -16.73 -27.01
CA LYS A 227 16.83 -17.84 -27.92
C LYS A 227 15.74 -17.49 -28.93
N GLU A 228 14.91 -16.48 -28.63
CA GLU A 228 13.77 -16.05 -29.47
C GLU A 228 14.11 -14.88 -30.41
N GLY A 229 15.39 -14.49 -30.49
CA GLY A 229 15.85 -13.41 -31.36
C GLY A 229 16.51 -12.23 -30.64
N GLY A 230 16.60 -12.30 -29.30
CA GLY A 230 17.35 -11.34 -28.48
C GLY A 230 16.63 -10.02 -28.21
N TYR A 231 17.33 -9.12 -27.54
CA TYR A 231 16.80 -7.83 -27.12
C TYR A 231 16.94 -6.74 -28.19
N ARG A 232 16.07 -5.72 -28.12
CA ARG A 232 16.18 -4.48 -28.91
C ARG A 232 17.53 -3.81 -28.69
N THR A 233 18.18 -3.38 -29.78
CA THR A 233 19.53 -2.78 -29.78
C THR A 233 19.53 -1.26 -30.02
N ASP A 234 18.35 -0.66 -30.23
CA ASP A 234 18.15 0.75 -30.53
C ASP A 234 17.83 1.62 -29.30
N ILE A 235 17.76 1.01 -28.11
CA ILE A 235 17.50 1.71 -26.85
C ILE A 235 18.79 2.40 -26.37
N LYS A 236 18.80 3.74 -26.45
CA LYS A 236 19.92 4.56 -25.95
C LYS A 236 19.81 4.83 -24.45
N PRO A 237 20.92 4.82 -23.69
CA PRO A 237 20.91 5.12 -22.26
C PRO A 237 20.38 6.54 -21.95
N ILE A 238 19.64 6.65 -20.86
CA ILE A 238 19.31 7.93 -20.21
C ILE A 238 20.01 7.95 -18.86
N HIS A 239 20.91 8.90 -18.65
CA HIS A 239 21.62 9.11 -17.39
C HIS A 239 20.93 10.19 -16.55
N ILE A 240 20.65 9.89 -15.29
CA ILE A 240 20.08 10.82 -14.31
C ILE A 240 21.18 11.06 -13.27
N THR A 241 21.63 12.30 -13.15
CA THR A 241 22.74 12.66 -12.25
C THR A 241 22.41 13.90 -11.44
N GLN A 242 22.89 13.94 -10.19
CA GLN A 242 22.77 15.07 -9.27
C GLN A 242 24.17 15.42 -8.74
N PRO A 243 24.99 16.17 -9.52
CA PRO A 243 26.41 16.38 -9.21
C PRO A 243 26.63 17.13 -7.89
N ASP A 244 25.68 17.99 -7.50
CA ASP A 244 25.72 18.76 -6.26
C ASP A 244 24.97 18.07 -5.09
N GLY A 245 24.55 16.81 -5.28
CA GLY A 245 23.76 16.06 -4.31
C GLY A 245 22.25 16.30 -4.43
N VAL A 246 21.51 15.70 -3.49
CA VAL A 246 20.05 15.78 -3.40
C VAL A 246 19.59 17.04 -2.66
N SER A 247 18.35 17.46 -2.92
CA SER A 247 17.74 18.65 -2.31
C SER A 247 16.93 18.34 -1.05
N PHE A 248 16.85 17.07 -0.64
CA PHE A 248 16.23 16.64 0.61
C PHE A 248 17.29 16.37 1.68
N GLU A 249 16.94 16.60 2.94
CA GLU A 249 17.74 16.22 4.10
C GLU A 249 17.02 15.10 4.86
N VAL A 250 17.79 14.12 5.36
CA VAL A 250 17.27 13.04 6.19
C VAL A 250 17.85 13.14 7.59
N LYS A 251 16.99 13.37 8.59
CA LYS A 251 17.33 13.42 10.03
C LYS A 251 16.68 12.24 10.73
N GLY A 252 17.44 11.17 10.93
CA GLY A 252 16.88 9.90 11.40
C GLY A 252 15.90 9.34 10.36
N ARG A 253 14.60 9.35 10.68
CA ARG A 253 13.53 8.95 9.76
C ARG A 253 12.65 10.12 9.30
N THR A 254 13.03 11.36 9.59
CA THR A 254 12.34 12.56 9.13
C THR A 254 13.02 13.12 7.89
N ILE A 255 12.23 13.37 6.84
CA ILE A 255 12.68 13.97 5.59
C ILE A 255 12.23 15.44 5.57
N GLU A 256 13.15 16.34 5.27
CA GLU A 256 12.90 17.74 4.96
C GLU A 256 13.17 17.99 3.47
N TRP A 257 12.18 18.46 2.73
CA TRP A 257 12.32 18.69 1.28
C TRP A 257 11.33 19.75 0.78
N GLN A 258 11.82 20.83 0.15
CA GLN A 258 10.97 21.82 -0.53
C GLN A 258 9.77 22.27 0.32
N ASN A 259 10.03 22.67 1.58
CA ASN A 259 9.05 23.04 2.62
C ASN A 259 8.27 21.89 3.27
N TRP A 260 8.34 20.66 2.76
CA TRP A 260 7.78 19.48 3.43
C TRP A 260 8.65 19.03 4.61
N ASN A 261 7.99 18.54 5.65
CA ASN A 261 8.58 17.74 6.71
C ASN A 261 7.72 16.48 6.92
N ILE A 262 8.34 15.30 6.87
CA ILE A 262 7.65 14.01 6.79
C ILE A 262 8.41 13.00 7.65
N HIS A 263 7.76 12.37 8.64
CA HIS A 263 8.32 11.20 9.31
C HIS A 263 7.94 9.93 8.52
N VAL A 264 8.91 9.05 8.26
CA VAL A 264 8.74 7.82 7.49
C VAL A 264 8.80 6.62 8.42
N GLY A 265 7.65 6.12 8.87
CA GLY A 265 7.50 4.85 9.57
C GLY A 265 7.50 3.64 8.63
N PHE A 266 7.54 2.45 9.22
CA PHE A 266 7.40 1.17 8.52
C PHE A 266 6.93 0.09 9.50
N ASN A 267 5.99 -0.77 9.10
CA ASN A 267 5.59 -1.93 9.89
C ASN A 267 5.34 -3.17 9.02
N TYR A 268 5.14 -4.33 9.66
CA TYR A 268 5.03 -5.61 8.97
C TYR A 268 3.80 -5.72 8.07
N ARG A 269 2.73 -4.98 8.38
CA ARG A 269 1.41 -5.10 7.75
C ARG A 269 1.23 -4.10 6.61
N GLU A 270 1.33 -2.81 6.93
CA GLU A 270 1.06 -1.71 6.00
C GLU A 270 2.26 -1.39 5.10
N GLY A 271 3.47 -1.80 5.51
CA GLY A 271 4.70 -1.29 4.91
C GLY A 271 4.94 0.15 5.35
N ILE A 272 5.14 1.07 4.40
CA ILE A 272 5.36 2.50 4.64
C ILE A 272 4.14 3.13 5.34
N VAL A 273 4.43 3.85 6.43
CA VAL A 273 3.48 4.70 7.15
C VAL A 273 4.09 6.10 7.22
N LEU A 274 3.40 7.12 6.72
CA LEU A 274 3.91 8.50 6.76
C LEU A 274 3.21 9.25 7.88
N ASN A 275 3.97 9.86 8.79
CA ASN A 275 3.44 10.53 9.96
C ASN A 275 3.87 12.00 10.04
N ASN A 276 3.12 12.77 10.83
CA ASN A 276 3.41 14.16 11.18
C ASN A 276 3.80 15.02 9.96
N ILE A 277 3.00 14.95 8.91
CA ILE A 277 3.26 15.61 7.64
C ILE A 277 2.91 17.08 7.77
N THR A 278 3.90 17.95 7.59
CA THR A 278 3.74 19.40 7.67
C THR A 278 4.33 20.12 6.46
N PHE A 279 3.88 21.36 6.24
CA PHE A 279 4.38 22.23 5.19
C PHE A 279 4.78 23.59 5.78
N ASN A 280 6.00 24.04 5.50
CA ASN A 280 6.51 25.34 5.91
C ASN A 280 6.04 26.44 4.94
N ASP A 281 4.96 27.13 5.31
CA ASP A 281 4.43 28.28 4.57
C ASP A 281 5.14 29.56 5.06
N LYS A 282 6.34 29.81 4.51
CA LYS A 282 7.13 31.03 4.74
C LYS A 282 7.43 31.32 6.22
N GLY A 283 7.95 30.31 6.91
CA GLY A 283 8.29 30.37 8.33
C GLY A 283 7.17 29.89 9.24
N LYS A 284 5.93 29.74 8.73
CA LYS A 284 4.83 29.12 9.48
C LYS A 284 4.73 27.64 9.10
N VAL A 285 5.15 26.75 10.00
CA VAL A 285 4.92 25.31 9.86
C VAL A 285 3.44 25.03 10.06
N ARG A 286 2.81 24.40 9.06
CA ARG A 286 1.38 24.11 9.04
C ARG A 286 1.17 22.61 8.92
N PRO A 287 0.40 21.99 9.83
CA PRO A 287 0.11 20.57 9.72
C PRO A 287 -0.82 20.29 8.54
N VAL A 288 -0.60 19.13 7.91
CA VAL A 288 -1.37 18.67 6.75
C VAL A 288 -2.05 17.33 7.07
N PHE A 289 -1.27 16.29 7.35
CA PHE A 289 -1.78 14.97 7.72
C PHE A 289 -1.03 14.44 8.93
N TRP A 290 -1.74 13.82 9.86
CA TRP A 290 -1.12 13.15 10.99
C TRP A 290 -0.54 11.79 10.59
N ARG A 291 -1.26 11.04 9.76
CA ARG A 291 -0.91 9.68 9.31
C ARG A 291 -1.50 9.37 7.94
N LEU A 292 -0.68 8.83 7.03
CA LEU A 292 -1.08 8.25 5.74
C LEU A 292 -0.53 6.84 5.61
N SER A 293 -1.36 5.87 5.20
CA SER A 293 -0.92 4.50 4.91
C SER A 293 -1.93 3.73 4.04
N LEU A 294 -1.48 2.64 3.44
CA LEU A 294 -2.37 1.59 2.93
C LEU A 294 -2.71 0.66 4.10
N ALA A 295 -3.96 0.71 4.57
CA ALA A 295 -4.39 0.00 5.77
C ALA A 295 -4.91 -1.41 5.49
N GLU A 296 -5.39 -1.66 4.28
CA GLU A 296 -5.77 -2.98 3.81
C GLU A 296 -5.82 -3.05 2.27
N MET A 297 -5.88 -4.26 1.72
CA MET A 297 -6.34 -4.49 0.36
C MET A 297 -7.19 -5.76 0.26
N VAL A 298 -7.90 -5.95 -0.86
CA VAL A 298 -8.56 -7.21 -1.21
C VAL A 298 -8.48 -7.46 -2.71
N VAL A 299 -8.17 -8.71 -3.10
CA VAL A 299 -8.01 -9.13 -4.50
C VAL A 299 -9.03 -10.21 -4.88
N PRO A 300 -10.32 -9.88 -5.03
CA PRO A 300 -11.35 -10.87 -5.28
C PRO A 300 -11.37 -11.37 -6.72
N TYR A 301 -11.31 -12.70 -6.89
CA TYR A 301 -11.44 -13.36 -8.19
C TYR A 301 -12.91 -13.64 -8.53
N GLY A 302 -13.23 -13.56 -9.82
CA GLY A 302 -14.59 -13.62 -10.36
C GLY A 302 -15.05 -14.98 -10.88
N ASN A 303 -14.27 -16.05 -10.75
CA ASN A 303 -14.69 -17.38 -11.19
C ASN A 303 -15.51 -18.07 -10.06
N PRO A 304 -16.79 -18.43 -10.31
CA PRO A 304 -17.66 -19.02 -9.31
C PRO A 304 -17.43 -20.53 -9.07
N GLU A 305 -16.63 -21.21 -9.89
CA GLU A 305 -16.34 -22.64 -9.72
C GLU A 305 -15.54 -22.89 -8.43
N HIS A 306 -15.93 -23.90 -7.65
CA HIS A 306 -15.19 -24.29 -6.45
C HIS A 306 -13.83 -24.90 -6.85
N PRO A 307 -12.72 -24.51 -6.21
CA PRO A 307 -12.63 -23.70 -4.99
C PRO A 307 -12.33 -22.21 -5.17
N HIS A 308 -12.45 -21.65 -6.38
CA HIS A 308 -11.95 -20.31 -6.70
C HIS A 308 -12.62 -19.17 -5.93
N GLN A 309 -13.80 -19.40 -5.34
CA GLN A 309 -14.42 -18.47 -4.39
C GLN A 309 -13.47 -18.08 -3.24
N ARG A 310 -12.52 -18.95 -2.85
CA ARG A 310 -11.52 -18.70 -1.81
C ARG A 310 -10.39 -17.76 -2.23
N LYS A 311 -10.28 -17.44 -3.53
CA LYS A 311 -9.28 -16.48 -4.04
C LYS A 311 -9.83 -15.07 -3.89
N HIS A 312 -9.60 -14.49 -2.71
CA HIS A 312 -9.92 -13.09 -2.39
C HIS A 312 -8.98 -12.59 -1.31
N ALA A 313 -7.67 -12.71 -1.58
CA ALA A 313 -6.62 -12.40 -0.61
C ALA A 313 -6.74 -10.97 -0.09
N PHE A 314 -6.52 -10.80 1.20
CA PHE A 314 -6.35 -9.49 1.83
C PHE A 314 -4.86 -9.31 2.11
N ASP A 315 -4.08 -8.95 1.09
CA ASP A 315 -2.63 -9.21 1.16
C ASP A 315 -1.93 -8.52 2.33
N LEU A 316 -2.38 -7.32 2.74
CA LEU A 316 -1.83 -6.66 3.91
C LEU A 316 -2.24 -7.38 5.21
N GLY A 317 -3.52 -7.71 5.39
CA GLY A 317 -4.01 -8.39 6.58
C GLY A 317 -3.70 -9.88 6.70
N GLU A 318 -3.47 -10.58 5.59
CA GLU A 318 -3.23 -12.01 5.53
C GLU A 318 -1.75 -12.39 5.33
N TYR A 319 -0.91 -11.49 4.81
CA TYR A 319 0.53 -11.76 4.60
C TYR A 319 1.46 -10.63 5.07
N GLY A 320 1.02 -9.39 4.96
CA GLY A 320 1.74 -8.19 5.40
C GLY A 320 2.63 -7.57 4.32
N GLY A 321 2.26 -6.38 3.84
CA GLY A 321 3.01 -5.63 2.83
C GLY A 321 4.44 -5.29 3.25
N GLY A 322 4.70 -5.19 4.56
CA GLY A 322 6.05 -5.06 5.09
C GLY A 322 6.84 -6.36 5.06
N TYR A 323 6.24 -7.49 5.47
CA TYR A 323 6.89 -8.80 5.39
C TYR A 323 7.15 -9.26 3.96
N MET A 324 6.31 -8.85 3.01
CA MET A 324 6.44 -9.12 1.58
C MET A 324 7.37 -8.15 0.85
N THR A 325 7.93 -7.13 1.53
CA THR A 325 8.74 -6.11 0.87
C THR A 325 10.07 -6.67 0.36
N ASN A 326 10.44 -6.24 -0.84
CA ASN A 326 11.68 -6.62 -1.51
C ASN A 326 12.85 -5.77 -1.02
N SER A 327 14.06 -6.33 -1.05
CA SER A 327 15.28 -5.53 -0.92
C SER A 327 15.60 -4.82 -2.23
N LEU A 328 15.36 -3.51 -2.27
CA LEU A 328 15.50 -2.71 -3.48
C LEU A 328 16.98 -2.45 -3.84
N THR A 329 17.32 -2.60 -5.11
CA THR A 329 18.69 -2.50 -5.62
C THR A 329 18.93 -1.21 -6.40
N LEU A 330 20.07 -0.58 -6.17
CA LEU A 330 20.49 0.66 -6.82
C LEU A 330 20.58 0.49 -8.34
N GLY A 331 19.89 1.35 -9.09
CA GLY A 331 19.93 1.38 -10.55
C GLY A 331 19.00 0.36 -11.24
N CYS A 332 18.34 -0.53 -10.49
CA CYS A 332 17.37 -1.50 -10.99
C CYS A 332 15.95 -1.04 -10.66
N ASP A 333 15.60 -0.98 -9.38
CA ASP A 333 14.26 -0.59 -8.90
C ASP A 333 14.11 0.93 -8.79
N CYS A 334 15.20 1.59 -8.40
CA CYS A 334 15.28 3.03 -8.22
C CYS A 334 16.47 3.63 -8.95
N LYS A 335 16.23 4.71 -9.71
CA LYS A 335 17.22 5.31 -10.60
C LYS A 335 17.47 6.78 -10.25
N GLY A 336 18.74 7.14 -10.03
CA GLY A 336 19.16 8.48 -9.64
C GLY A 336 20.05 8.44 -8.39
N ALA A 337 20.06 9.52 -7.62
CA ALA A 337 20.69 9.55 -6.30
C ALA A 337 19.69 9.06 -5.23
N ILE A 338 19.93 7.85 -4.70
CA ILE A 338 18.97 7.15 -3.85
C ILE A 338 19.44 7.13 -2.39
N HIS A 339 18.51 7.39 -1.48
CA HIS A 339 18.65 7.10 -0.05
C HIS A 339 17.76 5.90 0.31
N TYR A 340 18.31 4.91 1.01
CA TYR A 340 17.57 3.71 1.41
C TYR A 340 17.31 3.69 2.91
N MET A 341 16.18 3.11 3.32
CA MET A 341 15.94 2.73 4.72
C MET A 341 15.65 1.23 4.83
N ASP A 342 16.20 0.62 5.87
CA ASP A 342 15.96 -0.78 6.21
C ASP A 342 14.65 -0.95 7.02
N ALA A 343 14.16 -2.19 7.05
CA ALA A 343 13.06 -2.62 7.92
C ALA A 343 13.50 -3.79 8.80
N ALA A 344 13.15 -3.74 10.09
CA ALA A 344 13.46 -4.80 11.05
C ALA A 344 12.19 -5.51 11.50
N PHE A 345 12.28 -6.83 11.64
CA PHE A 345 11.15 -7.72 11.90
C PHE A 345 11.53 -8.83 12.86
N VAL A 346 10.52 -9.56 13.35
CA VAL A 346 10.70 -10.79 14.10
C VAL A 346 10.48 -11.99 13.18
N ASN A 347 11.28 -13.03 13.32
CA ASN A 347 11.02 -14.32 12.68
C ASN A 347 10.19 -15.23 13.61
N ARG A 348 9.75 -16.40 13.12
CA ARG A 348 8.90 -17.31 13.91
C ARG A 348 9.54 -17.72 15.23
N ALA A 349 10.86 -17.88 15.23
CA ALA A 349 11.67 -18.24 16.39
C ALA A 349 12.02 -17.03 17.28
N GLY A 350 11.42 -15.86 17.10
CA GLY A 350 11.64 -14.68 17.95
C GLY A 350 13.00 -14.01 17.76
N ALA A 351 13.77 -14.34 16.72
CA ALA A 351 14.98 -13.62 16.40
C ALA A 351 14.67 -12.46 15.45
N SER A 352 15.31 -11.31 15.67
CA SER A 352 15.19 -10.19 14.75
C SER A 352 15.83 -10.47 13.38
N THR A 353 15.17 -10.01 12.32
CA THR A 353 15.63 -10.06 10.92
C THR A 353 15.57 -8.67 10.31
N ILE A 354 16.34 -8.44 9.25
CA ILE A 354 16.38 -7.16 8.53
C ILE A 354 16.10 -7.40 7.05
N ILE A 355 15.14 -6.68 6.50
CA ILE A 355 15.01 -6.46 5.05
C ILE A 355 15.82 -5.20 4.73
N LYS A 356 16.95 -5.39 4.05
CA LYS A 356 17.80 -4.29 3.61
C LYS A 356 17.10 -3.51 2.51
N ASN A 357 17.28 -2.19 2.49
CA ASN A 357 16.79 -1.35 1.40
C ASN A 357 15.29 -1.51 1.13
N ALA A 358 14.50 -1.66 2.19
CA ALA A 358 13.05 -1.87 2.10
C ALA A 358 12.32 -0.63 1.54
N ILE A 359 12.84 0.56 1.83
CA ILE A 359 12.32 1.84 1.35
C ILE A 359 13.38 2.52 0.49
N CYS A 360 12.94 3.05 -0.65
CA CYS A 360 13.74 3.88 -1.53
C CYS A 360 13.23 5.32 -1.53
N ILE A 361 14.14 6.27 -1.38
CA ILE A 361 13.85 7.71 -1.32
C ILE A 361 14.72 8.45 -2.32
N HIS A 362 14.10 9.21 -3.22
CA HIS A 362 14.81 10.04 -4.20
C HIS A 362 13.92 11.18 -4.71
N GLU A 363 14.51 12.12 -5.45
CA GLU A 363 13.76 13.16 -6.14
C GLU A 363 13.92 13.05 -7.66
N GLU A 364 12.87 13.43 -8.39
CA GLU A 364 12.82 13.37 -9.85
C GLU A 364 12.37 14.71 -10.44
N ASP A 365 12.75 14.98 -11.69
CA ASP A 365 12.10 16.01 -12.51
C ASP A 365 10.62 15.65 -12.73
N ALA A 366 9.76 16.67 -12.64
CA ALA A 366 8.32 16.54 -12.79
C ALA A 366 7.78 17.42 -13.94
N GLY A 367 8.60 17.73 -14.94
CA GLY A 367 8.20 18.55 -16.07
C GLY A 367 8.04 20.04 -15.72
N ILE A 368 7.02 20.68 -16.27
CA ILE A 368 6.73 22.11 -16.02
C ILE A 368 5.91 22.24 -14.74
N LEU A 369 6.41 23.02 -13.79
CA LEU A 369 5.68 23.40 -12.58
C LEU A 369 4.69 24.52 -12.88
N PHE A 370 5.16 25.57 -13.54
CA PHE A 370 4.32 26.60 -14.13
C PHE A 370 5.02 27.31 -15.29
N LYS A 371 4.23 27.86 -16.20
CA LYS A 371 4.69 28.67 -17.32
C LYS A 371 3.63 29.72 -17.69
N HIS A 372 4.08 30.91 -18.06
CA HIS A 372 3.24 31.90 -18.73
C HIS A 372 4.06 32.68 -19.76
N THR A 373 3.43 33.03 -20.89
CA THR A 373 3.97 33.91 -21.92
C THR A 373 2.91 34.96 -22.28
N ASP A 374 3.27 36.24 -22.25
CA ASP A 374 2.39 37.30 -22.77
C ASP A 374 2.57 37.41 -24.29
N PHE A 375 1.48 37.30 -25.04
CA PHE A 375 1.51 37.36 -26.51
C PHE A 375 1.86 38.76 -27.06
N ARG A 376 1.78 39.81 -26.23
CA ARG A 376 2.00 41.20 -26.67
C ARG A 376 3.47 41.51 -26.93
N ASP A 377 4.34 40.92 -26.13
CA ASP A 377 5.78 41.21 -26.11
C ASP A 377 6.64 39.95 -25.94
N GLU A 378 6.04 38.76 -25.88
CA GLU A 378 6.72 37.48 -25.68
C GLU A 378 7.48 37.38 -24.35
N SER A 379 7.22 38.26 -23.38
CA SER A 379 7.71 38.12 -22.02
C SER A 379 7.24 36.78 -21.44
N MET A 380 8.13 36.07 -20.75
CA MET A 380 7.90 34.69 -20.35
C MET A 380 8.51 34.42 -18.98
N VAL A 381 7.82 33.60 -18.19
CA VAL A 381 8.39 32.91 -17.03
C VAL A 381 8.07 31.43 -17.14
N VAL A 382 9.06 30.57 -16.93
CA VAL A 382 8.89 29.11 -16.85
C VAL A 382 9.74 28.55 -15.70
N THR A 383 9.11 27.68 -14.92
CA THR A 383 9.72 26.98 -13.78
C THR A 383 9.48 25.48 -13.95
N ARG A 384 10.54 24.68 -13.84
CA ARG A 384 10.43 23.21 -13.81
C ARG A 384 10.05 22.72 -12.43
N GLY A 385 9.32 21.60 -12.39
CA GLY A 385 8.89 20.95 -11.17
C GLY A 385 9.84 19.84 -10.75
N ARG A 386 9.89 19.58 -9.46
CA ARG A 386 10.47 18.37 -8.87
C ARG A 386 9.45 17.68 -7.98
N LYS A 387 9.62 16.38 -7.82
CA LYS A 387 8.84 15.56 -6.88
C LYS A 387 9.79 14.72 -6.03
N LEU A 388 9.49 14.58 -4.74
CA LEU A 388 10.12 13.60 -3.85
C LEU A 388 9.30 12.32 -3.88
N ILE A 389 9.96 11.17 -3.97
CA ILE A 389 9.34 9.86 -4.00
C ILE A 389 9.86 9.06 -2.81
N ILE A 390 8.93 8.44 -2.07
CA ILE A 390 9.19 7.47 -1.00
C ILE A 390 8.47 6.19 -1.39
N SER A 391 9.21 5.14 -1.74
CA SER A 391 8.64 3.93 -2.33
C SER A 391 9.04 2.64 -1.65
N GLN A 392 8.19 1.63 -1.83
CA GLN A 392 8.49 0.22 -1.57
C GLN A 392 7.95 -0.63 -2.74
N ILE A 393 8.51 -1.82 -2.90
CA ILE A 393 7.93 -2.85 -3.77
C ILE A 393 7.76 -4.10 -2.91
N PHE A 394 6.57 -4.71 -2.94
CA PHE A 394 6.33 -5.97 -2.25
C PHE A 394 5.76 -7.02 -3.19
N THR A 395 6.15 -8.28 -2.97
CA THR A 395 5.74 -9.44 -3.77
C THR A 395 4.76 -10.30 -2.99
N ALA A 396 3.53 -10.40 -3.48
CA ALA A 396 2.50 -11.30 -2.99
C ALA A 396 2.40 -12.51 -3.93
N ALA A 397 3.24 -13.51 -3.67
CA ALA A 397 3.43 -14.69 -4.51
C ALA A 397 3.70 -14.33 -5.98
N ASN A 398 2.65 -14.30 -6.80
CA ASN A 398 2.73 -14.06 -8.24
C ASN A 398 2.71 -12.58 -8.63
N TYR A 399 2.18 -11.67 -7.81
CA TYR A 399 2.09 -10.24 -8.13
C TYR A 399 3.17 -9.40 -7.42
N GLU A 400 3.60 -8.33 -8.09
CA GLU A 400 4.33 -7.23 -7.49
C GLU A 400 3.50 -5.95 -7.41
N TYR A 401 3.56 -5.30 -6.24
CA TYR A 401 2.94 -4.01 -5.98
C TYR A 401 4.02 -2.96 -5.72
N CYS A 402 4.18 -2.05 -6.66
CA CYS A 402 5.11 -0.93 -6.53
C CYS A 402 4.35 0.28 -5.97
N VAL A 403 4.58 0.63 -4.71
CA VAL A 403 3.88 1.70 -3.99
C VAL A 403 4.76 2.95 -3.93
N TYR A 404 4.28 4.08 -4.45
CA TYR A 404 5.00 5.34 -4.52
C TYR A 404 4.22 6.46 -3.82
N TRP A 405 4.76 6.95 -2.71
CA TRP A 405 4.30 8.19 -2.09
C TRP A 405 5.07 9.37 -2.66
N ILE A 406 4.38 10.28 -3.32
CA ILE A 406 4.97 11.34 -4.12
C ILE A 406 4.57 12.70 -3.57
N PHE A 407 5.55 13.52 -3.19
CA PHE A 407 5.35 14.88 -2.70
C PHE A 407 5.75 15.88 -3.78
N HIS A 408 4.86 16.81 -4.08
CA HIS A 408 5.07 17.84 -5.11
C HIS A 408 5.38 19.20 -4.46
N GLN A 409 6.12 20.05 -5.17
CA GLN A 409 6.45 21.41 -4.69
C GLN A 409 5.18 22.28 -4.50
N ASP A 410 4.10 22.00 -5.22
CA ASP A 410 2.84 22.77 -5.13
C ASP A 410 1.98 22.45 -3.89
N GLY A 411 2.48 21.59 -3.00
CA GLY A 411 1.77 21.12 -1.83
C GLY A 411 0.89 19.88 -2.10
N THR A 412 0.86 19.35 -3.33
CA THR A 412 0.14 18.09 -3.62
C THR A 412 0.89 16.89 -3.06
N ILE A 413 0.16 15.95 -2.46
CA ILE A 413 0.63 14.58 -2.19
C ILE A 413 -0.08 13.66 -3.19
N GLN A 414 0.65 12.75 -3.79
CA GLN A 414 0.14 11.75 -4.72
C GLN A 414 0.50 10.35 -4.19
N LEU A 415 -0.44 9.43 -4.28
CA LEU A 415 -0.15 8.01 -4.14
C LEU A 415 -0.30 7.39 -5.53
N GLU A 416 0.76 6.75 -6.01
CA GLU A 416 0.75 5.95 -7.23
C GLU A 416 1.08 4.50 -6.87
N ILE A 417 0.29 3.57 -7.39
CA ILE A 417 0.56 2.13 -7.29
C ILE A 417 0.70 1.60 -8.72
N LYS A 418 1.72 0.78 -8.95
CA LYS A 418 1.85 0.01 -10.20
C LYS A 418 1.74 -1.47 -9.89
N LEU A 419 0.83 -2.12 -10.59
CA LEU A 419 0.70 -3.58 -10.57
C LEU A 419 1.61 -4.14 -11.66
N THR A 420 2.42 -5.13 -11.35
CA THR A 420 3.18 -5.92 -12.33
C THR A 420 3.33 -7.35 -11.79
N GLY A 421 4.24 -8.13 -12.35
CA GLY A 421 4.40 -9.53 -12.02
C GLY A 421 3.56 -10.42 -12.90
N ILE A 422 3.10 -11.53 -12.36
CA ILE A 422 2.55 -12.64 -13.14
C ILE A 422 1.09 -12.86 -12.74
N LEU A 423 0.23 -13.09 -13.73
CA LEU A 423 -1.16 -13.46 -13.52
C LEU A 423 -1.29 -14.72 -12.66
N ASN A 424 -2.30 -14.77 -11.78
CA ASN A 424 -2.69 -16.04 -11.17
C ASN A 424 -3.39 -16.92 -12.22
N THR A 425 -2.85 -18.11 -12.45
CA THR A 425 -3.33 -19.01 -13.51
C THR A 425 -3.92 -20.31 -12.96
N TYR A 426 -4.87 -20.87 -13.69
CA TYR A 426 -5.48 -22.17 -13.45
C TYR A 426 -5.50 -23.01 -14.74
N ALA A 427 -5.49 -24.33 -14.59
CA ALA A 427 -5.44 -25.28 -15.71
C ALA A 427 -6.71 -25.19 -16.56
N MET A 428 -6.55 -25.39 -17.87
CA MET A 428 -7.64 -25.43 -18.83
C MET A 428 -7.42 -26.55 -19.85
N ASN A 429 -8.48 -27.29 -20.19
CA ASN A 429 -8.43 -28.27 -21.28
C ASN A 429 -8.50 -27.55 -22.65
N PRO A 430 -7.94 -28.14 -23.73
CA PRO A 430 -8.10 -27.59 -25.07
C PRO A 430 -9.57 -27.36 -25.43
N SER A 431 -9.89 -26.16 -25.91
CA SER A 431 -11.25 -25.74 -26.29
C SER A 431 -12.27 -25.71 -25.14
N GLU A 432 -11.83 -25.77 -23.89
CA GLU A 432 -12.70 -25.47 -22.75
C GLU A 432 -13.13 -23.99 -22.81
N ASP A 433 -14.37 -23.70 -22.40
CA ASP A 433 -14.92 -22.34 -22.40
C ASP A 433 -14.69 -21.69 -21.03
N THR A 434 -14.07 -20.50 -20.99
CA THR A 434 -13.88 -19.72 -19.76
C THR A 434 -15.18 -19.14 -19.22
N LYS A 435 -16.27 -19.18 -20.00
CA LYS A 435 -17.61 -18.64 -19.70
C LYS A 435 -17.59 -17.14 -19.36
N GLY A 436 -16.57 -16.42 -19.83
CA GLY A 436 -16.34 -15.01 -19.53
C GLY A 436 -15.77 -14.72 -18.14
N TRP A 437 -15.40 -15.74 -17.36
CA TRP A 437 -14.80 -15.57 -16.01
C TRP A 437 -13.27 -15.47 -16.01
N GLY A 438 -12.67 -15.56 -17.19
CA GLY A 438 -11.24 -15.43 -17.40
C GLY A 438 -10.89 -15.47 -18.88
N THR A 439 -9.60 -15.47 -19.16
CA THR A 439 -9.02 -15.46 -20.50
C THR A 439 -7.98 -16.57 -20.61
N GLU A 440 -8.02 -17.34 -21.71
CA GLU A 440 -6.90 -18.22 -22.07
C GLU A 440 -5.75 -17.36 -22.59
N VAL A 441 -4.76 -17.06 -21.75
CA VAL A 441 -3.63 -16.17 -22.08
C VAL A 441 -2.48 -16.91 -22.76
N TYR A 442 -2.48 -18.24 -22.65
CA TYR A 442 -1.54 -19.16 -23.28
C TYR A 442 -2.20 -20.56 -23.35
N PRO A 443 -1.82 -21.45 -24.29
CA PRO A 443 -2.48 -22.77 -24.42
C PRO A 443 -2.59 -23.55 -23.10
N GLY A 444 -3.82 -23.77 -22.64
CA GLY A 444 -4.14 -24.47 -21.39
C GLY A 444 -3.99 -23.64 -20.10
N VAL A 445 -3.84 -22.32 -20.22
CA VAL A 445 -3.60 -21.38 -19.11
C VAL A 445 -4.74 -20.37 -19.02
N ASN A 446 -5.65 -20.58 -18.07
CA ASN A 446 -6.75 -19.67 -17.81
C ASN A 446 -6.40 -18.68 -16.69
N ALA A 447 -6.36 -17.40 -17.01
CA ALA A 447 -6.23 -16.31 -16.04
C ALA A 447 -7.62 -15.75 -15.71
N HIS A 448 -8.03 -15.89 -14.44
CA HIS A 448 -9.36 -15.48 -14.01
C HIS A 448 -9.47 -13.95 -13.83
N ASN A 449 -10.64 -13.39 -14.15
CA ASN A 449 -10.97 -11.99 -13.86
C ASN A 449 -10.87 -11.72 -12.36
N HIS A 450 -10.40 -10.54 -11.97
CA HIS A 450 -10.29 -10.15 -10.57
C HIS A 450 -10.26 -8.63 -10.39
N GLN A 451 -10.37 -8.16 -9.15
CA GLN A 451 -10.13 -6.75 -8.80
C GLN A 451 -8.89 -6.63 -7.92
N HIS A 452 -8.25 -5.47 -7.91
CA HIS A 452 -7.26 -5.08 -6.89
C HIS A 452 -7.80 -3.85 -6.19
N LEU A 453 -8.31 -3.98 -4.97
CA LEU A 453 -8.92 -2.89 -4.21
C LEU A 453 -8.11 -2.58 -2.96
N PHE A 454 -7.73 -1.33 -2.76
CA PHE A 454 -6.90 -0.85 -1.66
C PHE A 454 -7.71 0.06 -0.74
N CYS A 455 -7.43 0.01 0.56
CA CYS A 455 -7.97 0.95 1.54
C CYS A 455 -6.87 1.93 2.00
N LEU A 456 -6.91 3.16 1.49
CA LEU A 456 -6.08 4.26 1.97
C LEU A 456 -6.67 4.81 3.28
N ARG A 457 -5.87 4.81 4.35
CA ARG A 457 -6.19 5.51 5.61
C ARG A 457 -5.58 6.90 5.59
N VAL A 458 -6.44 7.92 5.65
CA VAL A 458 -6.06 9.34 5.72
C VAL A 458 -6.49 9.91 7.06
N ASP A 459 -5.52 10.30 7.86
CA ASP A 459 -5.73 10.96 9.15
C ASP A 459 -5.41 12.45 8.99
N PRO A 460 -6.40 13.28 8.59
CA PRO A 460 -6.21 14.70 8.34
C PRO A 460 -5.83 15.46 9.62
N ASN A 461 -4.93 16.43 9.45
CA ASN A 461 -4.57 17.38 10.50
C ASN A 461 -4.45 18.79 9.87
N ILE A 462 -5.43 19.14 9.03
CA ILE A 462 -5.37 20.29 8.12
C ILE A 462 -5.39 21.58 8.94
N ASP A 463 -4.25 22.28 9.06
CA ASP A 463 -4.12 23.44 9.96
C ASP A 463 -4.60 23.15 11.42
N GLY A 464 -4.56 21.89 11.84
CA GLY A 464 -4.98 21.40 13.16
C GLY A 464 -5.95 20.21 13.08
N PRO A 465 -6.22 19.56 14.23
CA PRO A 465 -6.88 18.24 14.26
C PRO A 465 -8.41 18.31 14.11
N SER A 466 -9.03 19.48 14.29
CA SER A 466 -10.48 19.65 14.13
C SER A 466 -10.82 19.85 12.66
N ASN A 467 -11.22 18.77 11.99
CA ASN A 467 -11.52 18.76 10.57
C ASN A 467 -12.95 18.26 10.29
N THR A 468 -13.48 18.66 9.14
CA THR A 468 -14.79 18.25 8.61
C THR A 468 -14.59 17.76 7.18
N VAL A 469 -15.22 16.64 6.83
CA VAL A 469 -15.19 16.10 5.46
C VAL A 469 -16.43 16.55 4.67
N PHE A 470 -16.21 16.96 3.43
CA PHE A 470 -17.28 17.32 2.49
C PHE A 470 -17.18 16.47 1.23
N GLN A 471 -18.29 15.88 0.80
CA GLN A 471 -18.45 15.45 -0.59
C GLN A 471 -18.65 16.67 -1.48
N VAL A 472 -18.01 16.68 -2.65
CA VAL A 472 -18.06 17.79 -3.60
C VAL A 472 -18.42 17.30 -4.99
N ASP A 473 -19.60 17.71 -5.46
CA ASP A 473 -20.17 17.36 -6.76
C ASP A 473 -20.20 18.60 -7.68
N ALA A 474 -19.81 18.45 -8.95
CA ALA A 474 -20.11 19.46 -9.96
C ALA A 474 -21.58 19.34 -10.35
N VAL A 475 -22.33 20.45 -10.24
CA VAL A 475 -23.77 20.47 -10.54
C VAL A 475 -24.13 21.71 -11.37
N GLN A 476 -25.21 21.61 -12.14
CA GLN A 476 -25.80 22.75 -12.83
C GLN A 476 -26.32 23.79 -11.83
N GLY A 477 -26.21 25.06 -12.19
CA GLY A 477 -26.78 26.17 -11.42
C GLY A 477 -28.31 26.12 -11.44
N PRO A 478 -28.97 26.74 -10.45
CA PRO A 478 -30.43 26.84 -10.45
C PRO A 478 -30.93 27.68 -11.64
N GLY A 479 -32.20 27.49 -12.00
CA GLY A 479 -32.88 28.27 -13.02
C GLY A 479 -32.80 27.68 -14.44
N GLU A 480 -33.89 27.79 -15.17
CA GLU A 480 -34.02 27.33 -16.56
C GLU A 480 -33.32 28.27 -17.55
N VAL A 481 -33.04 27.78 -18.76
CA VAL A 481 -32.56 28.62 -19.87
C VAL A 481 -33.57 29.74 -20.15
N GLY A 482 -33.08 30.97 -20.25
CA GLY A 482 -33.92 32.16 -20.46
C GLY A 482 -34.46 32.79 -19.17
N SER A 483 -34.31 32.13 -18.01
CA SER A 483 -34.67 32.72 -16.70
C SER A 483 -33.74 33.88 -16.31
N ALA A 484 -34.14 34.68 -15.32
CA ALA A 484 -33.27 35.73 -14.78
C ALA A 484 -32.00 35.17 -14.12
N GLU A 485 -32.11 33.99 -13.50
CA GLU A 485 -31.03 33.33 -12.75
C GLU A 485 -30.02 32.63 -13.67
N ASN A 486 -30.47 32.13 -14.83
CA ASN A 486 -29.64 31.36 -15.76
C ASN A 486 -30.01 31.63 -17.23
N LYS A 487 -30.03 32.91 -17.62
CA LYS A 487 -30.51 33.39 -18.93
C LYS A 487 -29.96 32.61 -20.13
N TYR A 488 -28.70 32.17 -20.06
CA TYR A 488 -28.02 31.45 -21.14
C TYR A 488 -27.73 29.97 -20.82
N GLY A 489 -28.24 29.43 -19.71
CA GLY A 489 -28.08 28.02 -19.37
C GLY A 489 -26.67 27.59 -18.94
N ASN A 490 -25.74 28.53 -18.76
CA ASN A 490 -24.33 28.25 -18.57
C ASN A 490 -23.89 28.14 -17.10
N ALA A 491 -24.80 28.37 -16.14
CA ALA A 491 -24.47 28.33 -14.72
C ALA A 491 -24.16 26.90 -14.25
N PHE A 492 -23.07 26.74 -13.49
CA PHE A 492 -22.73 25.53 -12.73
C PHE A 492 -21.90 25.90 -11.50
N TYR A 493 -21.86 25.02 -10.52
CA TYR A 493 -21.09 25.23 -9.29
C TYR A 493 -20.66 23.91 -8.65
N ALA A 494 -19.78 24.01 -7.65
CA ALA A 494 -19.37 22.88 -6.82
C ALA A 494 -20.28 22.80 -5.59
N LYS A 495 -21.22 21.87 -5.58
CA LYS A 495 -22.09 21.60 -4.42
C LYS A 495 -21.29 20.84 -3.37
N LYS A 496 -21.18 21.42 -2.18
CA LYS A 496 -20.53 20.80 -1.02
C LYS A 496 -21.57 20.22 -0.08
N THR A 497 -21.54 18.91 0.11
CA THR A 497 -22.38 18.19 1.08
C THR A 497 -21.50 17.82 2.27
N LYS A 498 -21.83 18.34 3.45
CA LYS A 498 -21.10 18.05 4.70
C LYS A 498 -21.47 16.66 5.21
N PHE A 499 -20.48 15.86 5.61
CA PHE A 499 -20.74 14.65 6.38
C PHE A 499 -20.80 14.98 7.88
N SER A 500 -21.86 14.55 8.56
CA SER A 500 -22.06 14.85 9.99
C SER A 500 -21.93 13.63 10.87
N THR A 501 -22.18 12.42 10.35
CA THR A 501 -22.05 11.14 11.07
C THR A 501 -21.33 10.10 10.23
N PRO A 502 -20.70 9.07 10.83
CA PRO A 502 -20.07 7.98 10.06
C PRO A 502 -21.04 7.25 9.12
N LEU A 503 -22.30 7.09 9.52
CA LEU A 503 -23.35 6.47 8.71
C LEU A 503 -23.68 7.28 7.44
N GLU A 504 -23.70 8.61 7.53
CA GLU A 504 -23.90 9.49 6.37
C GLU A 504 -22.66 9.59 5.48
N ALA A 505 -21.49 9.27 6.02
CA ALA A 505 -20.20 9.43 5.35
C ALA A 505 -19.76 8.22 4.52
N MET A 506 -20.68 7.28 4.26
CA MET A 506 -20.51 6.20 3.29
C MET A 506 -20.90 6.73 1.91
N SER A 507 -19.91 6.90 1.02
CA SER A 507 -20.11 7.60 -0.25
C SER A 507 -19.31 6.96 -1.37
N ASP A 508 -19.95 6.85 -2.53
CA ASP A 508 -19.36 6.29 -3.74
C ASP A 508 -18.89 7.36 -4.71
N TYR A 509 -17.91 7.00 -5.55
CA TYR A 509 -17.47 7.86 -6.64
C TYR A 509 -18.56 7.98 -7.72
N ASP A 510 -18.69 9.17 -8.28
CA ASP A 510 -19.59 9.46 -9.39
C ASP A 510 -18.84 10.25 -10.47
N GLY A 511 -18.57 9.58 -11.59
CA GLY A 511 -17.89 10.18 -12.73
C GLY A 511 -18.70 11.27 -13.42
N SER A 512 -20.03 11.21 -13.36
CA SER A 512 -20.92 12.18 -14.02
C SER A 512 -20.86 13.56 -13.37
N THR A 513 -20.64 13.61 -12.05
CA THR A 513 -20.48 14.84 -11.27
C THR A 513 -19.02 15.18 -11.00
N SER A 514 -18.10 14.37 -11.54
CA SER A 514 -16.67 14.50 -11.25
C SER A 514 -16.36 14.53 -9.75
N ARG A 515 -17.08 13.72 -8.95
CA ARG A 515 -17.07 13.77 -7.49
C ARG A 515 -15.66 13.74 -6.88
N THR A 516 -15.46 14.55 -5.84
CA THR A 516 -14.25 14.62 -5.01
C THR A 516 -14.63 14.79 -3.54
N TRP A 517 -13.66 14.69 -2.63
CA TRP A 517 -13.90 14.90 -1.20
C TRP A 517 -12.90 15.90 -0.62
N ASP A 518 -13.38 16.88 0.15
CA ASP A 518 -12.54 17.88 0.81
C ASP A 518 -12.45 17.57 2.31
N MET A 519 -11.23 17.42 2.83
CA MET A 519 -10.94 17.46 4.27
C MET A 519 -10.59 18.90 4.63
N ALA A 520 -11.41 19.55 5.45
CA ALA A 520 -11.32 20.98 5.68
C ALA A 520 -11.29 21.34 7.16
N ASN A 521 -10.55 22.38 7.51
CA ASN A 521 -10.63 23.01 8.82
C ASN A 521 -11.55 24.22 8.74
N THR A 522 -12.77 24.05 9.23
CA THR A 522 -13.82 25.06 9.15
C THR A 522 -13.59 26.24 10.09
N ASN A 523 -12.68 26.12 11.06
CA ASN A 523 -12.26 27.21 11.96
C ASN A 523 -11.20 28.13 11.33
N LYS A 524 -10.65 27.78 10.17
CA LYS A 524 -9.58 28.51 9.49
C LYS A 524 -10.02 28.86 8.07
N LEU A 525 -10.36 30.12 7.86
CA LEU A 525 -10.75 30.63 6.54
C LEU A 525 -9.54 31.23 5.82
N ASN A 526 -9.43 30.94 4.53
CA ASN A 526 -8.54 31.68 3.66
C ASN A 526 -8.94 33.16 3.62
N PRO A 527 -8.00 34.11 3.79
CA PRO A 527 -8.32 35.53 3.89
C PRO A 527 -8.93 36.10 2.60
N TYR A 528 -8.69 35.50 1.43
CA TYR A 528 -9.19 36.01 0.15
C TYR A 528 -10.45 35.29 -0.31
N SER A 529 -10.41 33.96 -0.39
CA SER A 529 -11.57 33.20 -0.88
C SER A 529 -12.69 33.10 0.15
N LYS A 530 -12.41 33.41 1.43
CA LYS A 530 -13.32 33.26 2.58
C LYS A 530 -13.83 31.83 2.77
N LYS A 531 -13.18 30.85 2.13
CA LYS A 531 -13.49 29.43 2.25
C LYS A 531 -12.58 28.78 3.30
N PRO A 532 -13.03 27.72 3.98
CA PRO A 532 -12.17 26.89 4.80
C PRO A 532 -10.93 26.43 4.04
N VAL A 533 -9.78 26.44 4.73
CA VAL A 533 -8.57 25.75 4.25
C VAL A 533 -8.88 24.26 4.15
N SER A 534 -8.47 23.61 3.06
CA SER A 534 -8.73 22.19 2.85
C SER A 534 -7.67 21.49 2.01
N TYR A 535 -7.61 20.17 2.13
CA TYR A 535 -7.04 19.30 1.11
C TYR A 535 -8.16 18.51 0.44
N LYS A 536 -8.11 18.42 -0.89
CA LYS A 536 -9.06 17.72 -1.73
C LYS A 536 -8.49 16.39 -2.16
N LEU A 537 -9.18 15.29 -1.89
CA LEU A 537 -8.97 13.99 -2.51
C LEU A 537 -9.56 14.01 -3.94
N VAL A 538 -8.69 13.80 -4.92
CA VAL A 538 -9.02 13.59 -6.33
C VAL A 538 -8.60 12.16 -6.69
N SER A 539 -9.59 11.28 -6.88
CA SER A 539 -9.38 9.88 -7.22
C SER A 539 -10.37 9.48 -8.31
N ARG A 540 -9.92 8.69 -9.29
CA ARG A 540 -10.70 8.32 -10.49
C ARG A 540 -10.73 6.81 -10.73
N ASP A 541 -9.70 6.10 -10.29
CA ASP A 541 -9.60 4.64 -10.33
C ASP A 541 -10.38 4.04 -9.15
N VAL A 542 -11.71 4.12 -9.23
CA VAL A 542 -12.62 3.77 -8.11
C VAL A 542 -13.72 2.82 -8.59
N PRO A 543 -13.37 1.56 -8.93
CA PRO A 543 -14.37 0.57 -9.31
C PRO A 543 -15.22 0.18 -8.09
N PRO A 544 -16.52 -0.11 -8.27
CA PRO A 544 -17.33 -0.70 -7.21
C PRO A 544 -16.84 -2.13 -6.91
N LEU A 545 -17.07 -2.60 -5.69
CA LEU A 545 -16.87 -4.00 -5.34
C LEU A 545 -17.88 -4.88 -6.09
N LEU A 546 -17.40 -5.74 -6.99
CA LEU A 546 -18.24 -6.57 -7.86
C LEU A 546 -18.87 -7.79 -7.16
N PRO A 547 -18.23 -8.46 -6.18
CA PRO A 547 -18.87 -9.49 -5.39
C PRO A 547 -20.19 -9.00 -4.76
N LYS A 548 -21.26 -9.79 -4.93
CA LYS A 548 -22.61 -9.41 -4.53
C LYS A 548 -22.73 -9.22 -3.01
N ALA A 549 -23.63 -8.32 -2.62
CA ALA A 549 -24.05 -8.14 -1.24
C ALA A 549 -24.45 -9.48 -0.60
N GLY A 550 -23.94 -9.74 0.61
CA GLY A 550 -24.12 -11.00 1.33
C GLY A 550 -23.21 -12.14 0.89
N GLY A 551 -22.39 -11.99 -0.15
CA GLY A 551 -21.35 -12.94 -0.52
C GLY A 551 -20.15 -12.90 0.44
N LEU A 552 -19.29 -13.92 0.37
CA LEU A 552 -18.14 -14.05 1.28
C LEU A 552 -17.22 -12.83 1.24
N VAL A 553 -16.77 -12.41 0.05
CA VAL A 553 -15.94 -11.20 -0.10
C VAL A 553 -16.66 -9.98 0.44
N TRP A 554 -17.95 -9.80 0.13
CA TRP A 554 -18.72 -8.66 0.64
C TRP A 554 -18.74 -8.60 2.16
N LYS A 555 -18.90 -9.75 2.82
CA LYS A 555 -18.89 -9.86 4.29
C LYS A 555 -17.52 -9.50 4.87
N ARG A 556 -16.43 -10.08 4.34
CA ARG A 556 -15.06 -9.86 4.84
C ARG A 556 -14.51 -8.46 4.51
N ALA A 557 -14.73 -7.98 3.28
CA ALA A 557 -14.18 -6.73 2.76
C ALA A 557 -15.12 -5.54 3.00
N GLY A 558 -15.50 -5.34 4.25
CA GLY A 558 -16.41 -4.27 4.65
C GLY A 558 -15.98 -2.87 4.21
N PHE A 559 -14.69 -2.62 4.18
CA PHE A 559 -14.11 -1.35 3.73
C PHE A 559 -14.30 -1.08 2.24
N ALA A 560 -14.39 -2.12 1.42
CA ALA A 560 -14.47 -2.00 -0.04
C ALA A 560 -15.91 -1.78 -0.55
N ARG A 561 -16.89 -1.76 0.37
CA ARG A 561 -18.32 -1.61 0.05
C ARG A 561 -18.68 -0.22 -0.49
N HIS A 562 -17.89 0.79 -0.13
CA HIS A 562 -18.01 2.16 -0.62
C HIS A 562 -16.65 2.77 -0.92
N ALA A 563 -16.63 3.76 -1.82
CA ALA A 563 -15.40 4.50 -2.14
C ALA A 563 -14.83 5.28 -0.95
N ILE A 564 -15.70 5.80 -0.08
CA ILE A 564 -15.34 6.60 1.09
C ILE A 564 -16.13 6.12 2.30
N HIS A 565 -15.43 6.05 3.43
CA HIS A 565 -16.00 6.08 4.77
C HIS A 565 -15.29 7.16 5.59
N VAL A 566 -15.97 7.74 6.57
CA VAL A 566 -15.33 8.65 7.54
C VAL A 566 -15.72 8.23 8.94
N THR A 567 -14.74 7.99 9.80
CA THR A 567 -14.96 7.70 11.21
C THR A 567 -14.42 8.83 12.08
N LYS A 568 -14.91 8.91 13.32
CA LYS A 568 -14.22 9.70 14.34
C LYS A 568 -12.92 8.98 14.69
N TYR A 569 -11.84 9.75 14.90
CA TYR A 569 -10.56 9.18 15.28
C TYR A 569 -10.65 8.38 16.59
N ASP A 570 -9.97 7.23 16.60
CA ASP A 570 -9.73 6.39 17.77
C ASP A 570 -8.36 5.71 17.58
N ASP A 571 -7.56 5.66 18.65
CA ASP A 571 -6.19 5.14 18.60
C ASP A 571 -6.13 3.64 18.24
N ASP A 572 -7.17 2.87 18.53
CA ASP A 572 -7.22 1.43 18.27
C ASP A 572 -7.83 1.09 16.89
N GLN A 573 -8.30 2.08 16.13
CA GLN A 573 -8.88 1.91 14.79
C GLN A 573 -7.84 2.09 13.67
N VAL A 574 -7.09 1.01 13.39
CA VAL A 574 -6.04 1.00 12.36
C VAL A 574 -6.39 0.10 11.17
N HIS A 575 -6.96 -1.09 11.40
CA HIS A 575 -7.09 -2.14 10.38
C HIS A 575 -8.56 -2.33 9.95
N PRO A 576 -8.95 -1.89 8.75
CA PRO A 576 -10.36 -1.74 8.38
C PRO A 576 -11.07 -3.06 8.04
N ALA A 577 -10.34 -4.17 7.89
CA ALA A 577 -10.88 -5.53 7.79
C ALA A 577 -10.75 -6.36 9.09
N GLY A 578 -10.35 -5.73 10.20
CA GLY A 578 -10.09 -6.40 11.46
C GLY A 578 -8.61 -6.74 11.69
N ARG A 579 -8.29 -7.15 12.92
CA ARG A 579 -6.91 -7.40 13.35
C ARG A 579 -6.36 -8.71 12.77
N HIS A 580 -7.13 -9.78 12.86
CA HIS A 580 -6.75 -11.14 12.45
C HIS A 580 -7.62 -11.57 11.25
N VAL A 581 -7.18 -11.24 10.03
CA VAL A 581 -7.99 -11.37 8.81
C VAL A 581 -8.12 -12.80 8.27
N PRO A 582 -7.08 -13.66 8.30
CA PRO A 582 -7.20 -15.03 7.82
C PRO A 582 -8.38 -15.79 8.43
N GLN A 583 -9.12 -16.51 7.60
CA GLN A 583 -10.24 -17.37 8.02
C GLN A 583 -11.40 -16.66 8.71
N THR A 584 -11.52 -15.35 8.59
CA THR A 584 -12.73 -14.64 8.99
C THR A 584 -13.90 -15.01 8.07
N SER A 585 -15.06 -15.33 8.64
CA SER A 585 -16.31 -15.52 7.88
C SER A 585 -16.89 -14.19 7.37
N GLY A 586 -16.47 -13.08 7.99
CA GLY A 586 -17.10 -11.76 7.89
C GLY A 586 -18.38 -11.62 8.70
N GLU A 587 -18.69 -12.60 9.58
CA GLU A 587 -19.81 -12.56 10.51
C GLU A 587 -19.36 -12.94 11.94
N PRO A 588 -19.50 -12.03 12.94
CA PRO A 588 -19.97 -10.65 12.79
C PRO A 588 -19.04 -9.80 11.92
N SER A 589 -19.50 -8.62 11.49
CA SER A 589 -18.61 -7.67 10.80
C SER A 589 -17.47 -7.26 11.74
N GLU A 590 -16.28 -7.07 11.17
CA GLU A 590 -15.09 -6.57 11.87
C GLU A 590 -14.55 -5.32 11.20
N GLY A 591 -13.69 -4.58 11.91
CA GLY A 591 -13.05 -3.37 11.38
C GLY A 591 -14.06 -2.27 11.08
N LEU A 592 -13.95 -1.67 9.89
CA LEU A 592 -14.62 -0.43 9.53
C LEU A 592 -16.15 -0.46 9.66
N PRO A 593 -16.88 -1.49 9.17
CA PRO A 593 -18.31 -1.57 9.40
C PRO A 593 -18.67 -1.68 10.88
N ALA A 594 -17.91 -2.45 11.68
CA ALA A 594 -18.17 -2.60 13.10
C ALA A 594 -17.95 -1.30 13.87
N TRP A 595 -16.93 -0.51 13.49
CA TRP A 595 -16.67 0.80 14.08
C TRP A 595 -17.78 1.81 13.75
N ILE A 596 -18.28 1.81 12.51
CA ILE A 596 -19.40 2.67 12.09
C ILE A 596 -20.68 2.30 12.83
N GLU A 597 -20.98 1.01 12.94
CA GLU A 597 -22.13 0.51 13.70
C GLU A 597 -22.04 0.90 15.18
N ALA A 598 -20.89 0.66 15.81
CA ALA A 598 -20.66 0.98 17.22
C ALA A 598 -20.73 2.50 17.51
N ALA A 599 -20.32 3.34 16.56
CA ALA A 599 -20.42 4.79 16.69
C ALA A 599 -21.88 5.28 16.76
N GLY A 600 -22.78 4.61 16.02
CA GLY A 600 -24.20 4.93 15.98
C GLY A 600 -24.53 6.30 15.35
N PRO A 601 -25.83 6.63 15.21
CA PRO A 601 -26.29 7.82 14.48
C PRO A 601 -26.04 9.14 15.22
N SER A 602 -25.64 9.12 16.50
CA SER A 602 -25.35 10.33 17.28
C SER A 602 -23.87 10.71 17.32
N CYS A 603 -22.96 9.87 16.80
CA CYS A 603 -21.54 10.19 16.73
C CYS A 603 -21.28 11.27 15.67
N SER A 604 -20.95 12.47 16.11
CA SER A 604 -20.54 13.56 15.23
C SER A 604 -19.12 13.35 14.69
N ILE A 605 -18.94 13.61 13.40
CA ILE A 605 -17.65 13.76 12.69
C ILE A 605 -17.46 15.17 12.11
N ASP A 606 -18.25 16.14 12.59
CA ASP A 606 -18.10 17.55 12.20
C ASP A 606 -17.15 18.28 13.16
N ASN A 607 -16.13 18.94 12.59
CA ASN A 607 -15.19 19.80 13.29
C ASN A 607 -14.50 19.09 14.47
N THR A 608 -14.07 17.85 14.24
CA THR A 608 -13.44 16.99 15.25
C THR A 608 -12.29 16.22 14.61
N ASP A 609 -11.62 15.38 15.41
CA ASP A 609 -10.59 14.49 14.89
C ASP A 609 -11.25 13.33 14.15
N VAL A 610 -10.93 13.17 12.86
CA VAL A 610 -11.59 12.23 11.95
C VAL A 610 -10.56 11.42 11.20
N VAL A 611 -10.97 10.27 10.66
CA VAL A 611 -10.19 9.47 9.73
C VAL A 611 -11.03 9.22 8.49
N LEU A 612 -10.48 9.53 7.31
CA LEU A 612 -11.07 9.21 6.02
C LEU A 612 -10.45 7.91 5.50
N TRP A 613 -11.30 6.96 5.15
CA TRP A 613 -10.92 5.67 4.58
C TRP A 613 -11.37 5.65 3.13
N HIS A 614 -10.43 5.52 2.20
CA HIS A 614 -10.72 5.58 0.78
C HIS A 614 -10.40 4.25 0.09
N THR A 615 -11.43 3.65 -0.50
CA THR A 615 -11.30 2.48 -1.37
C THR A 615 -11.10 2.92 -2.82
N PHE A 616 -10.03 2.45 -3.44
CA PHE A 616 -9.69 2.68 -4.84
C PHE A 616 -9.01 1.43 -5.42
N GLY A 617 -8.85 1.35 -6.74
CA GLY A 617 -8.30 0.15 -7.35
C GLY A 617 -8.60 -0.02 -8.82
N LEU A 618 -8.41 -1.25 -9.31
CA LEU A 618 -8.66 -1.64 -10.69
C LEU A 618 -9.53 -2.91 -10.77
N THR A 619 -10.23 -3.06 -11.89
CA THR A 619 -10.86 -4.32 -12.29
C THR A 619 -10.08 -4.86 -13.48
N HIS A 620 -9.42 -6.01 -13.29
CA HIS A 620 -8.53 -6.61 -14.28
C HIS A 620 -9.25 -7.74 -15.02
N PHE A 621 -9.33 -7.58 -16.33
CA PHE A 621 -9.71 -8.62 -17.29
C PHE A 621 -8.44 -9.03 -18.04
N PRO A 622 -7.78 -10.13 -17.65
CA PRO A 622 -6.47 -10.48 -18.20
C PRO A 622 -6.47 -10.64 -19.72
N ALA A 623 -5.36 -10.27 -20.35
CA ALA A 623 -5.12 -10.44 -21.78
C ALA A 623 -3.77 -11.16 -22.04
N PRO A 624 -3.54 -11.71 -23.25
CA PRO A 624 -2.24 -12.30 -23.59
C PRO A 624 -1.05 -11.36 -23.42
N GLU A 625 -1.24 -10.06 -23.61
CA GLU A 625 -0.21 -9.02 -23.39
C GLU A 625 0.28 -8.95 -21.92
N ASP A 626 -0.51 -9.47 -20.98
CA ASP A 626 -0.17 -9.52 -19.55
C ASP A 626 0.69 -10.76 -19.21
N TYR A 627 1.03 -11.60 -20.20
CA TYR A 627 1.63 -12.92 -20.01
C TYR A 627 2.87 -13.13 -20.89
N PRO A 628 3.95 -13.78 -20.41
CA PRO A 628 4.12 -14.47 -19.13
C PRO A 628 4.47 -13.58 -17.94
N ILE A 629 4.67 -12.28 -18.18
CA ILE A 629 4.88 -11.25 -17.15
C ILE A 629 4.19 -9.97 -17.60
N MET A 630 3.42 -9.37 -16.70
CA MET A 630 2.54 -8.25 -16.97
C MET A 630 3.30 -6.93 -17.00
N PRO A 631 3.15 -6.11 -18.06
CA PRO A 631 3.58 -4.71 -18.03
C PRO A 631 2.96 -3.94 -16.87
N ALA A 632 3.67 -2.95 -16.34
CA ALA A 632 3.17 -2.19 -15.20
C ALA A 632 1.85 -1.46 -15.52
N GLU A 633 0.79 -1.76 -14.77
CA GLU A 633 -0.51 -1.07 -14.84
C GLU A 633 -0.63 -0.06 -13.68
N PRO A 634 -0.62 1.26 -13.95
CA PRO A 634 -0.65 2.27 -12.91
C PRO A 634 -2.07 2.64 -12.47
N MET A 635 -2.22 2.97 -11.18
CA MET A 635 -3.37 3.70 -10.63
C MET A 635 -2.88 4.83 -9.74
N THR A 636 -3.65 5.91 -9.63
CA THR A 636 -3.20 7.09 -8.89
C THR A 636 -4.32 7.91 -8.28
N LEU A 637 -3.98 8.60 -7.19
CA LEU A 637 -4.84 9.59 -6.54
C LEU A 637 -4.02 10.77 -6.04
N LEU A 638 -4.70 11.91 -5.83
CA LEU A 638 -4.08 13.15 -5.39
C LEU A 638 -4.79 13.71 -4.14
N LEU A 639 -4.00 14.19 -3.18
CA LEU A 639 -4.41 15.03 -2.07
C LEU A 639 -3.89 16.45 -2.33
N ARG A 640 -4.78 17.35 -2.78
CA ARG A 640 -4.42 18.67 -3.30
C ARG A 640 -4.82 19.81 -2.36
N PRO A 641 -3.94 20.78 -2.06
CA PRO A 641 -4.30 21.94 -1.25
C PRO A 641 -5.32 22.83 -1.98
N ARG A 642 -6.44 23.15 -1.33
CA ARG A 642 -7.47 24.07 -1.83
C ARG A 642 -7.78 25.12 -0.78
N ASN A 643 -7.62 26.40 -1.15
CA ASN A 643 -7.71 27.53 -0.21
C ASN A 643 -6.70 27.46 0.95
N PHE A 644 -5.83 26.45 1.02
CA PHE A 644 -4.84 26.28 2.07
C PHE A 644 -3.82 27.42 2.01
N PHE A 645 -3.23 27.68 0.86
CA PHE A 645 -2.33 28.80 0.63
C PHE A 645 -3.07 30.06 0.18
N ASN A 646 -2.45 31.21 0.42
CA ASN A 646 -2.96 32.53 0.03
C ASN A 646 -2.83 32.81 -1.48
N ARG A 647 -1.89 32.15 -2.14
CA ARG A 647 -1.63 32.18 -3.58
C ARG A 647 -0.85 30.92 -3.95
N ASN A 648 -0.45 30.78 -5.21
CA ASN A 648 0.43 29.70 -5.64
C ASN A 648 1.68 29.60 -4.72
N PRO A 649 1.90 28.47 -4.00
CA PRO A 649 2.99 28.34 -3.04
C PRO A 649 4.38 28.25 -3.70
N VAL A 650 4.47 27.94 -5.00
CA VAL A 650 5.76 27.68 -5.68
C VAL A 650 6.37 28.89 -6.38
N LEU A 651 5.84 30.09 -6.15
CA LEU A 651 6.33 31.29 -6.82
C LEU A 651 7.74 31.70 -6.39
N ASP A 652 8.29 31.10 -5.34
CA ASP A 652 9.66 31.24 -4.85
C ASP A 652 10.60 30.14 -5.37
N VAL A 653 10.10 29.13 -6.09
CA VAL A 653 10.94 28.18 -6.80
C VAL A 653 11.65 28.93 -7.93
N PRO A 654 12.99 28.92 -7.98
CA PRO A 654 13.73 29.67 -9.00
C PRO A 654 13.29 29.30 -10.42
N PRO A 655 12.93 30.28 -11.26
CA PRO A 655 12.53 30.00 -12.62
C PRO A 655 13.71 29.45 -13.41
N SER A 656 13.40 28.50 -14.30
CA SER A 656 14.36 28.00 -15.27
C SER A 656 14.69 29.07 -16.31
N PHE A 657 13.70 29.90 -16.65
CA PHE A 657 13.87 31.10 -17.49
C PHE A 657 12.85 32.17 -17.10
N ALA A 658 13.26 33.42 -17.08
CA ALA A 658 12.38 34.56 -16.88
C ALA A 658 12.85 35.80 -17.67
N ARG A 659 11.91 36.45 -18.37
CA ARG A 659 12.10 37.73 -19.04
C ARG A 659 10.86 38.59 -18.86
N THR A 660 11.00 39.74 -18.21
CA THR A 660 9.89 40.68 -17.98
C THR A 660 9.63 41.55 -19.21
N PRO A 661 8.44 42.18 -19.33
CA PRO A 661 8.16 43.16 -20.40
C PRO A 661 9.22 44.26 -20.55
N THR A 662 9.70 44.81 -19.43
CA THR A 662 10.75 45.84 -19.43
C THR A 662 12.09 45.32 -19.93
N GLN A 663 12.44 44.07 -19.64
CA GLN A 663 13.64 43.42 -20.18
C GLN A 663 13.50 43.06 -21.66
N VAL A 664 12.28 42.75 -22.13
CA VAL A 664 12.00 42.64 -23.57
C VAL A 664 12.28 43.97 -24.25
N ALA A 665 11.62 45.04 -23.79
CA ALA A 665 11.72 46.38 -24.39
C ALA A 665 13.14 46.93 -24.41
N ALA A 666 13.94 46.65 -23.37
CA ALA A 666 15.31 47.14 -23.27
C ALA A 666 16.32 46.36 -24.15
N ASN A 667 15.90 45.32 -24.89
CA ASN A 667 16.81 44.33 -25.48
C ASN A 667 17.85 43.78 -24.49
N ALA A 668 17.53 43.83 -23.20
CA ALA A 668 18.43 43.37 -22.16
C ALA A 668 18.53 41.85 -22.27
N SER A 669 19.76 41.35 -22.27
CA SER A 669 20.02 39.93 -22.04
C SER A 669 19.33 39.55 -20.73
N SER A 670 18.42 38.59 -20.80
CA SER A 670 17.66 38.10 -19.64
C SER A 670 18.60 37.66 -18.51
N CYS A 671 18.05 37.43 -17.31
CA CYS A 671 18.63 36.38 -16.46
C CYS A 671 18.45 35.09 -17.25
N ALA A 672 19.42 34.80 -18.13
CA ALA A 672 19.45 33.61 -18.94
C ALA A 672 19.30 32.42 -18.00
N CYS A 673 18.76 31.31 -18.52
CA CYS A 673 19.11 30.00 -17.99
C CYS A 673 20.59 30.09 -17.63
N LYS A 674 20.99 29.85 -16.37
CA LYS A 674 22.41 29.66 -16.04
C LYS A 674 22.99 28.83 -17.20
N LYS A 675 24.12 29.27 -17.80
CA LYS A 675 24.78 28.61 -18.95
C LYS A 675 24.37 27.14 -18.96
N SER A 676 23.68 26.68 -20.01
CA SER A 676 23.16 25.31 -20.12
C SER A 676 24.03 24.38 -19.29
N ASP A 677 23.46 23.77 -18.26
CA ASP A 677 24.18 22.83 -17.39
C ASP A 677 24.65 21.57 -18.16
N GLY A 678 24.45 21.54 -19.49
CA GLY A 678 24.79 20.44 -20.37
C GLY A 678 23.76 19.33 -20.34
N SER A 679 22.71 19.43 -19.51
CA SER A 679 21.72 18.35 -19.33
C SER A 679 20.74 18.25 -20.50
N SER A 680 20.55 19.33 -21.26
CA SER A 680 19.70 19.37 -22.45
C SER A 680 20.51 19.78 -23.67
N VAL A 681 20.42 18.97 -24.73
CA VAL A 681 21.07 19.22 -26.04
C VAL A 681 20.01 19.28 -27.13
N LEU A 682 20.23 20.15 -28.13
CA LEU A 682 19.45 20.12 -29.37
C LEU A 682 19.92 18.90 -30.17
N VAL A 683 19.00 17.98 -30.48
CA VAL A 683 19.28 16.77 -31.29
C VAL A 683 19.01 17.03 -32.75
#